data_AF-A0A2U1LFX3-F1
#
_entry.id   AF-A0A2U1LFX3-F1
#
_cell.length_a   1.000
_cell.length_b   1.000
_cell.length_c   1.000
_cell.angle_alpha   90.00
_cell.angle_beta   90.00
_cell.angle_gamma   90.00
#
_symmetry.space_group_name_H-M   'P 1'
#
loop_
_entity.id
_entity.type
_entity.pdbx_description
1 polymer ?
#
loop_
_entity_poly.entity_id
_entity_poly.type
_entity_poly.pdbx_seq_one_letter_code
_entity_poly.pdbx_strand_id
1 'polypeptide(L)'
;MTTEGSSKKEVVNPKAIIHKRFGDKARYNVEEIQEFSSNGTPGLALPQKGPCLYRCTLELPEFSVMSDIRKRKKDAMQSAAEKALEKLTDPPVEDPWDQLVSRLSYLFSDEFYSICHPLSGHFRAALNREGHLNGFVPIHILPIYDSKLFNICKGIKPGVELKPLEVTSIVMDAATRLSETLFTSKEQVSLRRTSPYPTEVLQSVEVSCKQETYVKAIRIPYLVEKNVEPLTLDVSSDKYYMDAIARELGVEDASKVFLSRSVGKASSETRFYFCAPKSEDETKEDSQDRAFLNVRASYLSGQDIYGDAVLANIGYLWKSFDLFHEDVSSRTYYRLIMNKVPTGIYKVSREAVLAAELPARFGTRSNWRGLFPRDVLCMFCRQHRLPEPVFSSTVANGNRGPEETFRCEAKIFSKGQDLILHYHSQESFKKQSDATQDTASKVLSCLNVYLKKLNNPQMDLAMNGNGLDLEFYPQHISKEMRYFSLVHKSWPCFEASSKNLLGVNDNTACSYNIEGPDSEIFASSGCLVCVCYSVFLVKEGDKEELEKHEEFEFELGSEAVIPELEAVVAQMGVGQSARFRLELPPHELIFAANGDPARVLSLLSSGGCSLEYTTTLLRVTEPMEDRMEKAQFSPSLSKQRVQYAVDRIKESSATFLVDFGCGSGSLLDSLLDYPTSLERIVGVDISTKALARAAKSLHTKLSNNTVPVKSSHIKSALLLDGSITTFDSRVYGCDIGTCLEVIEHVSEDEATVFGNMVLSSFCPKLLILSTPNYEYNVILQNPEEDGEAINPTKPCKFRNLDHKFEWTRKQFEAWASELAKKHNYSVEFSGVGGTEGVEPGFASQIAVFRRACEFPEDVDMADVPYNVVWDWKSTNM
;
A
#
# COMPACT_ATOMS: atom_id res chain seq x y z
N MET A 1 38.32 15.30 -30.35
CA MET A 1 37.25 16.14 -29.76
C MET A 1 36.84 15.48 -28.46
N THR A 2 37.20 16.12 -27.36
CA THR A 2 37.00 15.72 -25.97
C THR A 2 35.52 15.73 -25.63
N THR A 3 34.94 14.56 -25.37
CA THR A 3 33.62 14.43 -24.76
C THR A 3 33.76 14.65 -23.26
N GLU A 4 33.36 15.83 -22.80
CA GLU A 4 33.17 16.13 -21.39
C GLU A 4 32.18 15.13 -20.78
N GLY A 5 32.69 14.28 -19.89
CA GLY A 5 31.88 13.41 -19.05
C GLY A 5 31.09 14.27 -18.08
N SER A 6 29.78 14.40 -18.33
CA SER A 6 28.82 14.86 -17.31
C SER A 6 28.85 13.88 -16.15
N SER A 7 29.61 14.21 -15.10
CA SER A 7 29.49 13.59 -13.79
C SER A 7 28.13 13.99 -13.21
N LYS A 8 27.11 13.15 -13.47
CA LYS A 8 25.77 13.34 -12.89
C LYS A 8 25.89 13.31 -11.37
N LYS A 9 25.61 14.46 -10.74
CA LYS A 9 25.44 14.62 -9.29
C LYS A 9 24.48 13.52 -8.78
N GLU A 10 24.87 12.79 -7.74
CA GLU A 10 23.92 12.02 -6.94
C GLU A 10 22.70 12.91 -6.65
N VAL A 11 21.49 12.36 -6.73
CA VAL A 11 20.26 13.07 -6.35
C VAL A 11 20.26 13.21 -4.83
N VAL A 12 21.10 14.10 -4.32
CA VAL A 12 21.21 14.41 -2.90
C VAL A 12 20.03 15.28 -2.55
N ASN A 13 19.24 14.90 -1.55
CA ASN A 13 18.07 15.65 -1.11
C ASN A 13 18.47 17.07 -0.64
N PRO A 14 18.06 18.16 -1.32
CA PRO A 14 18.29 19.54 -0.92
C PRO A 14 18.10 19.84 0.57
N LYS A 15 17.03 19.31 1.18
CA LYS A 15 16.75 19.52 2.60
C LYS A 15 17.80 18.91 3.52
N ALA A 16 18.37 17.76 3.13
CA ALA A 16 19.43 17.10 3.89
C ALA A 16 20.73 17.92 3.86
N ILE A 17 21.04 18.58 2.73
CA ILE A 17 22.23 19.44 2.61
C ILE A 17 22.08 20.68 3.48
N ILE A 18 20.92 21.35 3.42
CA ILE A 18 20.63 22.51 4.28
C ILE A 18 20.71 22.13 5.76
N HIS A 19 20.11 21.01 6.15
CA HIS A 19 20.20 20.53 7.53
C HIS A 19 21.64 20.18 7.93
N LYS A 20 22.44 19.59 7.04
CA LYS A 20 23.86 19.29 7.31
C LYS A 20 24.69 20.56 7.53
N ARG A 21 24.40 21.65 6.80
CA ARG A 21 25.18 22.90 6.86
C ARG A 21 24.75 23.82 8.00
N PHE A 22 23.46 23.87 8.34
CA PHE A 22 22.91 24.84 9.29
C PHE A 22 22.24 24.20 10.51
N GLY A 23 21.91 22.91 10.47
CA GLY A 23 21.24 22.18 11.57
C GLY A 23 19.96 22.90 12.03
N ASP A 24 19.84 23.09 13.34
CA ASP A 24 18.72 23.78 13.99
C ASP A 24 18.61 25.28 13.66
N LYS A 25 19.62 25.85 12.99
CA LYS A 25 19.62 27.25 12.57
C LYS A 25 18.79 27.50 11.31
N ALA A 26 18.36 26.45 10.60
CA ALA A 26 17.49 26.54 9.44
C ALA A 26 16.02 26.33 9.83
N ARG A 27 15.15 27.33 9.59
CA ARG A 27 13.72 27.25 9.93
C ARG A 27 12.85 27.26 8.69
N TYR A 28 11.93 26.30 8.59
CA TYR A 28 10.97 26.21 7.50
C TYR A 28 9.59 26.67 7.99
N ASN A 29 9.15 27.84 7.52
CA ASN A 29 7.84 28.41 7.82
C ASN A 29 6.90 28.13 6.64
N VAL A 30 5.93 27.24 6.84
CA VAL A 30 4.96 26.87 5.80
C VAL A 30 3.67 27.67 6.01
N GLU A 31 3.29 28.43 4.99
CA GLU A 31 2.06 29.18 4.90
C GLU A 31 1.02 28.41 4.08
N GLU A 32 -0.21 28.35 4.58
CA GLU A 32 -1.36 27.81 3.86
C GLU A 32 -2.04 28.92 3.08
N ILE A 33 -2.09 28.76 1.76
CA ILE A 33 -2.74 29.68 0.84
C ILE A 33 -4.07 29.06 0.46
N GLN A 34 -5.14 29.65 0.99
CA GLN A 34 -6.49 29.26 0.62
C GLN A 34 -6.90 30.05 -0.63
N GLU A 35 -6.92 29.38 -1.78
CA GLU A 35 -7.54 29.96 -2.96
C GLU A 35 -9.06 29.89 -2.81
N PHE A 36 -9.71 31.05 -2.83
CA PHE A 36 -11.14 31.13 -3.15
C PHE A 36 -11.27 30.76 -4.63
N SER A 37 -12.09 29.77 -4.96
CA SER A 37 -12.29 29.42 -6.36
C SER A 37 -12.78 30.64 -7.13
N SER A 38 -12.08 31.03 -8.19
CA SER A 38 -12.41 32.18 -9.05
C SER A 38 -13.81 32.12 -9.69
N ASN A 39 -14.49 30.97 -9.61
CA ASN A 39 -15.88 30.73 -10.02
C ASN A 39 -16.86 30.77 -8.84
N GLY A 40 -16.62 31.63 -7.85
CA GLY A 40 -17.51 31.80 -6.70
C GLY A 40 -18.90 32.25 -7.16
N THR A 41 -19.94 31.51 -6.76
CA THR A 41 -21.34 31.86 -7.05
C THR A 41 -21.72 33.11 -6.23
N PRO A 42 -22.02 34.27 -6.86
CA PRO A 42 -22.41 35.48 -6.16
C PRO A 42 -23.66 35.23 -5.29
N GLY A 43 -23.67 35.77 -4.06
CA GLY A 43 -24.80 35.68 -3.14
C GLY A 43 -24.97 34.33 -2.43
N LEU A 44 -24.05 33.38 -2.61
CA LEU A 44 -24.07 32.11 -1.86
C LEU A 44 -23.58 32.34 -0.42
N ALA A 45 -24.44 32.07 0.56
CA ALA A 45 -24.14 32.22 1.99
C ALA A 45 -23.24 31.11 2.58
N LEU A 46 -22.77 30.17 1.75
CA LEU A 46 -21.95 29.02 2.14
C LEU A 46 -20.47 29.21 1.72
N PRO A 47 -19.49 28.95 2.61
CA PRO A 47 -18.08 29.12 2.31
C PRO A 47 -17.58 28.06 1.30
N GLN A 48 -17.18 28.49 0.10
CA GLN A 48 -16.55 27.62 -0.90
C GLN A 48 -15.04 27.50 -0.63
N LYS A 49 -14.64 26.52 0.19
CA LYS A 49 -13.22 26.23 0.44
C LYS A 49 -12.62 25.51 -0.78
N GLY A 50 -11.72 26.20 -1.50
CA GLY A 50 -10.90 25.60 -2.54
C GLY A 50 -9.81 24.67 -1.97
N PRO A 51 -9.06 23.96 -2.83
CA PRO A 51 -7.93 23.14 -2.38
C PRO A 51 -6.88 24.01 -1.70
N CYS A 52 -6.43 23.63 -0.51
CA CYS A 52 -5.35 24.34 0.19
C CYS A 52 -4.03 24.16 -0.57
N LEU A 53 -3.41 25.28 -0.92
CA LEU A 53 -2.07 25.33 -1.48
C LEU A 53 -1.07 25.73 -0.40
N TYR A 54 0.21 25.44 -0.61
CA TYR A 54 1.26 25.67 0.37
C TYR A 54 2.40 26.46 -0.24
N ARG A 55 2.94 27.39 0.54
CA ARG A 55 4.18 28.11 0.26
C ARG A 55 5.10 27.97 1.46
N CYS A 56 6.40 27.84 1.24
CA CYS A 56 7.37 27.69 2.31
C CYS A 56 8.43 28.80 2.24
N THR A 57 8.66 29.46 3.37
CA THR A 57 9.79 30.37 3.56
C THR A 57 10.85 29.65 4.40
N LEU A 58 12.04 29.46 3.83
CA LEU A 58 13.21 28.92 4.52
C LEU A 58 14.07 30.08 5.02
N GLU A 59 14.22 30.19 6.33
CA GLU A 59 15.08 31.15 7.01
C GLU A 59 16.42 30.48 7.36
N LEU A 60 17.50 31.03 6.83
CA LEU A 60 18.88 30.67 7.18
C LEU A 60 19.53 31.86 7.91
N PRO A 61 20.65 31.66 8.63
CA PRO A 61 21.35 32.75 9.33
C PRO A 61 21.79 33.90 8.42
N GLU A 62 22.05 33.60 7.15
CA GLU A 62 22.61 34.54 6.18
C GLU A 62 21.54 35.23 5.33
N PHE A 63 20.43 34.55 5.04
CA PHE A 63 19.35 35.05 4.18
C PHE A 63 18.09 34.18 4.31
N SER A 64 16.98 34.64 3.73
CA SER A 64 15.74 33.85 3.61
C SER A 64 15.36 33.62 2.14
N VAL A 65 14.65 32.51 1.89
CA VAL A 65 14.20 32.11 0.54
C VAL A 65 12.76 31.64 0.59
N MET A 66 11.98 32.04 -0.41
CA MET A 66 10.57 31.67 -0.55
C MET A 66 10.38 30.69 -1.72
N SER A 67 9.65 29.61 -1.47
CA SER A 67 9.28 28.64 -2.49
C SER A 67 8.19 29.17 -3.41
N ASP A 68 8.00 28.49 -4.55
CA ASP A 68 6.78 28.64 -5.33
C ASP A 68 5.59 28.01 -4.60
N ILE A 69 4.37 28.32 -5.05
CA ILE A 69 3.13 27.72 -4.54
C ILE A 69 3.04 26.27 -5.02
N ARG A 70 2.81 25.32 -4.09
CA ARG A 70 2.71 23.89 -4.38
C ARG A 70 1.46 23.29 -3.75
N LYS A 71 0.93 22.21 -4.35
CA LYS A 71 -0.23 21.48 -3.81
C LYS A 71 0.08 20.70 -2.52
N ARG A 72 1.35 20.34 -2.29
CA ARG A 72 1.79 19.56 -1.12
C ARG A 72 2.79 20.36 -0.31
N LYS A 73 2.62 20.37 1.02
CA LYS A 73 3.55 20.96 1.99
C LYS A 73 5.00 20.50 1.80
N LYS A 74 5.20 19.20 1.56
CA LYS A 74 6.54 18.61 1.40
C LYS A 74 7.29 19.16 0.17
N ASP A 75 6.57 19.36 -0.93
CA ASP A 75 7.12 19.87 -2.19
C ASP A 75 7.47 21.36 -2.07
N ALA A 76 6.66 22.15 -1.33
CA ALA A 76 6.97 23.55 -1.04
C ALA A 76 8.28 23.67 -0.23
N MET A 77 8.46 22.86 0.82
CA MET A 77 9.71 22.84 1.59
C MET A 77 10.92 22.42 0.75
N GLN A 78 10.74 21.45 -0.15
CA GLN A 78 11.80 20.99 -1.04
C GLN A 78 12.27 22.11 -1.98
N SER A 79 11.31 22.79 -2.63
CA SER A 79 11.57 23.91 -3.52
C SER A 79 12.25 25.09 -2.80
N ALA A 80 11.88 25.37 -1.54
CA ALA A 80 12.58 26.38 -0.73
C ALA A 80 14.06 26.01 -0.51
N ALA A 81 14.34 24.74 -0.21
CA ALA A 81 15.70 24.25 0.00
C ALA A 81 16.54 24.27 -1.29
N GLU A 82 15.95 23.94 -2.44
CA GLU A 82 16.62 24.02 -3.76
C GLU A 82 17.06 25.46 -4.08
N LYS A 83 16.14 26.41 -3.97
CA LYS A 83 16.43 27.83 -4.20
C LYS A 83 17.44 28.40 -3.20
N ALA A 84 17.51 27.86 -1.98
CA ALA A 84 18.54 28.25 -1.01
C ALA A 84 19.92 27.70 -1.38
N LEU A 85 20.01 26.48 -1.88
CA LEU A 85 21.26 25.90 -2.35
C LEU A 85 21.83 26.62 -3.57
N GLU A 86 20.98 27.08 -4.49
CA GLU A 86 21.40 27.90 -5.64
C GLU A 86 22.09 29.21 -5.21
N LYS A 87 21.76 29.73 -4.02
CA LYS A 87 22.35 30.96 -3.46
C LYS A 87 23.58 30.75 -2.60
N LEU A 88 23.85 29.50 -2.18
CA LEU A 88 25.00 29.18 -1.32
C LEU A 88 26.22 28.83 -2.19
N THR A 89 27.35 29.48 -1.92
CA THR A 89 28.65 29.07 -2.49
C THR A 89 29.11 27.75 -1.87
N ASP A 90 29.68 26.86 -2.69
CA ASP A 90 30.28 25.60 -2.25
C ASP A 90 31.47 25.89 -1.30
N PRO A 91 31.65 25.11 -0.22
CA PRO A 91 32.76 25.29 0.71
C PRO A 91 34.11 25.01 0.01
N PRO A 92 35.23 25.58 0.53
CA PRO A 92 36.56 25.29 0.01
C PRO A 92 36.86 23.79 0.12
N VAL A 93 37.47 23.24 -0.94
CA VAL A 93 37.85 21.82 -1.02
C VAL A 93 39.10 21.61 -0.18
N GLU A 94 38.93 21.19 1.08
CA GLU A 94 40.03 20.64 1.89
C GLU A 94 40.53 19.32 1.29
N ASP A 95 41.84 19.05 1.37
CA ASP A 95 42.41 17.78 0.90
C ASP A 95 41.75 16.58 1.61
N PRO A 96 41.22 15.58 0.87
CA PRO A 96 40.55 14.42 1.47
C PRO A 96 41.40 13.65 2.48
N TRP A 97 42.73 13.64 2.35
CA TRP A 97 43.60 13.00 3.33
C TRP A 97 43.64 13.76 4.66
N ASP A 98 43.68 15.08 4.63
CA ASP A 98 43.67 15.90 5.85
C ASP A 98 42.34 15.78 6.59
N GLN A 99 41.23 15.71 5.85
CA GLN A 99 39.91 15.41 6.42
C GLN A 99 39.87 14.03 7.08
N LEU A 100 40.51 13.02 6.47
CA LEU A 100 40.58 11.66 7.01
C LEU A 100 41.40 11.61 8.31
N VAL A 101 42.56 12.26 8.31
CA VAL A 101 43.45 12.37 9.48
C VAL A 101 42.75 13.10 10.63
N SER A 102 42.10 14.24 10.34
CA SER A 102 41.32 14.99 11.34
C SER A 102 40.17 14.14 11.91
N ARG A 103 39.45 13.40 11.07
CA ARG A 103 38.38 12.51 11.52
C ARG A 103 38.89 11.38 12.39
N LEU A 104 40.01 10.74 12.03
CA LEU A 104 40.64 9.69 12.83
C LEU A 104 41.10 10.22 14.19
N SER A 105 41.76 11.38 14.22
CA SER A 105 42.17 12.04 15.48
C SER A 105 40.97 12.29 16.40
N TYR A 106 39.86 12.79 15.86
CA TYR A 106 38.63 12.98 16.61
C TYR A 106 38.04 11.66 17.16
N LEU A 107 38.03 10.58 16.37
CA LEU A 107 37.50 9.29 16.83
C LEU A 107 38.26 8.78 18.06
N PHE A 108 39.58 8.93 18.12
CA PHE A 108 40.38 8.48 19.27
C PHE A 108 40.49 9.52 20.40
N SER A 109 39.74 10.63 20.34
CA SER A 109 39.71 11.67 21.37
C SER A 109 38.93 11.27 22.63
N ASP A 110 39.16 11.99 23.72
CA ASP A 110 38.42 11.85 24.98
C ASP A 110 36.93 12.23 24.84
N GLU A 111 36.65 13.23 24.00
CA GLU A 111 35.28 13.70 23.70
C GLU A 111 34.47 12.58 23.02
N PHE A 112 35.04 11.92 22.01
CA PHE A 112 34.34 10.87 21.28
C PHE A 112 34.08 9.62 22.12
N TYR A 113 34.99 9.27 23.03
CA TYR A 113 34.82 8.13 23.92
C TYR A 113 33.55 8.26 24.79
N SER A 114 33.24 9.49 25.21
CA SER A 114 32.07 9.79 26.04
C SER A 114 30.76 9.86 25.24
N ILE A 115 30.83 9.93 23.90
CA ILE A 115 29.66 9.97 23.03
C ILE A 115 29.07 8.57 22.88
N CYS A 116 27.74 8.50 22.85
CA CYS A 116 27.00 7.25 22.67
C CYS A 116 26.88 6.87 21.16
N HIS A 117 27.97 6.34 20.61
CA HIS A 117 28.15 5.95 19.21
C HIS A 117 28.56 4.46 19.11
N PRO A 118 28.17 3.69 18.06
CA PRO A 118 28.59 2.30 17.90
C PRO A 118 30.10 2.05 18.08
N LEU A 119 30.94 2.85 17.41
CA LEU A 119 32.40 2.82 17.57
C LEU A 119 32.90 3.07 19.00
N SER A 120 32.27 3.94 19.79
CA SER A 120 32.71 4.13 21.18
C SER A 120 32.43 2.89 22.03
N GLY A 121 31.40 2.10 21.70
CA GLY A 121 31.18 0.75 22.23
C GLY A 121 32.32 -0.20 21.93
N HIS A 122 32.79 -0.22 20.68
CA HIS A 122 33.97 -1.00 20.30
C HIS A 122 35.23 -0.54 21.04
N PHE A 123 35.44 0.77 21.21
CA PHE A 123 36.61 1.31 21.91
C PHE A 123 36.58 0.93 23.40
N ARG A 124 35.42 1.00 24.05
CA ARG A 124 35.22 0.55 25.43
C ARG A 124 35.51 -0.95 25.58
N ALA A 125 34.95 -1.78 24.72
CA ALA A 125 35.16 -3.22 24.76
C ALA A 125 36.60 -3.63 24.42
N ALA A 126 37.29 -2.86 23.56
CA ALA A 126 38.69 -3.08 23.25
C ALA A 126 39.62 -2.91 24.47
N LEU A 127 39.27 -2.03 25.42
CA LEU A 127 40.01 -1.86 26.68
C LEU A 127 39.86 -3.05 27.63
N ASN A 128 38.88 -3.93 27.41
CA ASN A 128 38.69 -5.16 28.17
C ASN A 128 39.32 -6.39 27.48
N ARG A 129 39.94 -6.23 26.30
CA ARG A 129 40.63 -7.35 25.62
C ARG A 129 41.81 -7.84 26.43
N GLU A 130 42.03 -9.15 26.40
CA GLU A 130 43.06 -9.83 27.18
C GLU A 130 44.48 -9.62 26.62
N GLY A 131 45.44 -9.49 27.53
CA GLY A 131 46.87 -9.51 27.22
C GLY A 131 47.31 -8.40 26.27
N HIS A 132 48.05 -8.78 25.22
CA HIS A 132 48.67 -7.84 24.28
C HIS A 132 47.66 -7.14 23.35
N LEU A 133 46.42 -7.61 23.30
CA LEU A 133 45.34 -7.05 22.47
C LEU A 133 44.59 -5.91 23.18
N ASN A 134 44.95 -5.60 24.43
CA ASN A 134 44.33 -4.56 25.22
C ASN A 134 44.40 -3.19 24.52
N GLY A 135 43.23 -2.57 24.36
CA GLY A 135 43.03 -1.28 23.70
C GLY A 135 43.14 -1.30 22.17
N PHE A 136 43.45 -2.44 21.55
CA PHE A 136 43.50 -2.54 20.10
C PHE A 136 42.11 -2.70 19.50
N VAL A 137 41.79 -1.82 18.56
CA VAL A 137 40.53 -1.80 17.83
C VAL A 137 40.79 -2.23 16.39
N PRO A 138 40.07 -3.23 15.85
CA PRO A 138 40.21 -3.64 14.46
C PRO A 138 39.86 -2.51 13.49
N ILE A 139 40.66 -2.30 12.43
CA ILE A 139 40.50 -1.13 11.55
C ILE A 139 39.27 -1.19 10.67
N HIS A 140 38.93 -2.39 10.20
CA HIS A 140 37.85 -2.59 9.24
C HIS A 140 36.48 -2.18 9.80
N ILE A 141 36.30 -2.07 11.13
CA ILE A 141 35.02 -1.63 11.73
C ILE A 141 34.80 -0.12 11.58
N LEU A 142 35.89 0.67 11.49
CA LEU A 142 35.85 2.13 11.44
C LEU A 142 35.02 2.64 10.25
N PRO A 143 35.33 2.25 8.98
CA PRO A 143 34.53 2.68 7.83
C PRO A 143 33.12 2.07 7.80
N ILE A 144 32.85 1.02 8.58
CA ILE A 144 31.53 0.38 8.60
C ILE A 144 30.56 1.17 9.47
N TYR A 145 31.01 1.63 10.64
CA TYR A 145 30.17 2.37 11.58
C TYR A 145 30.32 3.89 11.49
N ASP A 146 31.36 4.41 10.83
CA ASP A 146 31.52 5.83 10.53
C ASP A 146 31.36 6.12 9.03
N SER A 147 30.16 6.55 8.64
CA SER A 147 29.85 6.90 7.26
C SER A 147 30.64 8.11 6.75
N LYS A 148 31.07 9.03 7.63
CA LYS A 148 31.87 10.20 7.23
C LYS A 148 33.27 9.72 6.81
N LEU A 149 33.88 8.87 7.63
CA LEU A 149 35.17 8.26 7.34
C LEU A 149 35.11 7.47 6.02
N PHE A 150 34.09 6.63 5.84
CA PHE A 150 33.93 5.88 4.59
C PHE A 150 33.76 6.77 3.37
N ASN A 151 32.97 7.84 3.45
CA ASN A 151 32.77 8.78 2.34
C ASN A 151 34.06 9.55 2.00
N ILE A 152 34.89 9.87 2.99
CA ILE A 152 36.21 10.48 2.74
C ILE A 152 37.11 9.49 1.99
N CYS A 153 37.13 8.21 2.40
CA CYS A 153 37.87 7.16 1.67
C CYS A 153 37.41 7.03 0.20
N LYS A 154 36.10 7.13 -0.07
CA LYS A 154 35.57 7.16 -1.44
C LYS A 154 36.07 8.37 -2.23
N GLY A 155 36.18 9.53 -1.58
CA GLY A 155 36.70 10.76 -2.17
C GLY A 155 38.18 10.65 -2.53
N ILE A 156 38.97 9.92 -1.74
CA ILE A 156 40.39 9.64 -2.02
C ILE A 156 40.53 8.69 -3.21
N LYS A 157 39.80 7.57 -3.21
CA LYS A 157 39.85 6.57 -4.28
C LYS A 157 38.43 6.13 -4.68
N PRO A 158 37.89 6.64 -5.80
CA PRO A 158 36.61 6.19 -6.33
C PRO A 158 36.64 4.68 -6.63
N GLY A 159 35.57 3.96 -6.26
CA GLY A 159 35.47 2.50 -6.48
C GLY A 159 35.97 1.63 -5.33
N VAL A 160 36.57 2.21 -4.27
CA VAL A 160 37.04 1.48 -3.08
C VAL A 160 35.93 0.74 -2.32
N GLU A 161 34.66 1.08 -2.57
CA GLU A 161 33.47 0.52 -1.90
C GLU A 161 33.29 -0.99 -2.05
N LEU A 162 33.88 -1.55 -3.10
CA LEU A 162 33.83 -2.97 -3.43
C LEU A 162 35.05 -3.74 -2.89
N LYS A 163 36.04 -3.03 -2.34
CA LYS A 163 37.33 -3.59 -1.91
C LYS A 163 37.65 -3.19 -0.46
N PRO A 164 37.10 -3.91 0.55
CA PRO A 164 37.30 -3.60 1.97
C PRO A 164 38.78 -3.54 2.40
N LEU A 165 39.64 -4.35 1.77
CA LEU A 165 41.08 -4.37 2.02
C LEU A 165 41.74 -3.04 1.63
N GLU A 166 41.35 -2.46 0.50
CA GLU A 166 41.88 -1.16 0.07
C GLU A 166 41.45 -0.04 1.03
N VAL A 167 40.20 -0.06 1.53
CA VAL A 167 39.74 0.90 2.55
C VAL A 167 40.59 0.77 3.81
N THR A 168 40.89 -0.47 4.22
CA THR A 168 41.71 -0.75 5.41
C THR A 168 43.13 -0.19 5.23
N SER A 169 43.72 -0.32 4.04
CA SER A 169 45.03 0.27 3.72
C SER A 169 45.01 1.79 3.80
N ILE A 170 44.00 2.44 3.21
CA ILE A 170 43.86 3.91 3.23
C ILE A 170 43.77 4.42 4.68
N VAL A 171 42.99 3.74 5.52
CA VAL A 171 42.85 4.10 6.95
C VAL A 171 44.16 3.87 7.70
N MET A 172 44.88 2.78 7.41
CA MET A 172 46.21 2.54 7.96
C MET A 172 47.20 3.65 7.58
N ASP A 173 47.26 4.02 6.31
CA ASP A 173 48.16 5.06 5.81
C ASP A 173 47.85 6.41 6.48
N ALA A 174 46.57 6.75 6.66
CA ALA A 174 46.19 7.94 7.40
C ALA A 174 46.57 7.87 8.90
N ALA A 175 46.42 6.70 9.52
CA ALA A 175 46.82 6.50 10.92
C ALA A 175 48.35 6.59 11.11
N THR A 176 49.17 6.23 10.12
CA THR A 176 50.63 6.42 10.21
C THR A 176 51.04 7.88 10.31
N ARG A 177 50.23 8.81 9.78
CA ARG A 177 50.44 10.26 9.93
C ARG A 177 50.13 10.78 11.35
N LEU A 178 49.50 9.95 12.19
CA LEU A 178 49.13 10.23 13.58
C LEU A 178 49.97 9.44 14.60
N SER A 179 51.22 9.11 14.25
CA SER A 179 52.11 8.24 15.03
C SER A 179 52.36 8.69 16.48
N GLU A 180 52.20 9.98 16.79
CA GLU A 180 52.30 10.51 18.16
C GLU A 180 51.11 10.11 19.04
N THR A 181 49.93 9.91 18.44
CA THR A 181 48.66 9.65 19.15
C THR A 181 48.15 8.22 18.99
N LEU A 182 48.50 7.56 17.88
CA LEU A 182 48.04 6.22 17.54
C LEU A 182 49.22 5.28 17.32
N PHE A 183 49.17 4.14 18.00
CA PHE A 183 50.02 3.00 17.72
C PHE A 183 49.39 2.18 16.60
N THR A 184 50.18 1.95 15.54
CA THR A 184 49.79 1.15 14.38
C THR A 184 50.65 -0.11 14.32
N SER A 185 50.04 -1.27 14.08
CA SER A 185 50.76 -2.52 13.81
C SER A 185 50.35 -3.05 12.44
N LYS A 186 51.33 -3.21 11.54
CA LYS A 186 51.07 -3.77 10.21
C LYS A 186 50.68 -5.25 10.28
N GLU A 187 51.15 -5.99 11.27
CA GLU A 187 50.85 -7.41 11.47
C GLU A 187 49.42 -7.61 12.00
N GLN A 188 48.97 -6.72 12.91
CA GLN A 188 47.71 -6.86 13.64
C GLN A 188 46.56 -5.97 13.11
N VAL A 189 46.70 -5.29 11.96
CA VAL A 189 45.64 -4.50 11.26
C VAL A 189 44.63 -3.81 12.22
N SER A 190 45.17 -3.18 13.25
CA SER A 190 44.43 -2.62 14.38
C SER A 190 45.11 -1.34 14.86
N LEU A 191 44.32 -0.49 15.51
CA LEU A 191 44.76 0.79 16.05
C LEU A 191 44.58 0.80 17.56
N ARG A 192 45.54 1.37 18.27
CA ARG A 192 45.46 1.62 19.70
C ARG A 192 45.93 3.04 19.99
N ARG A 193 45.30 3.71 20.96
CA ARG A 193 45.80 5.00 21.45
C ARG A 193 47.14 4.83 22.17
N THR A 194 48.07 5.77 21.97
CA THR A 194 49.38 5.75 22.67
C THR A 194 49.24 6.15 24.14
N SER A 195 48.38 7.12 24.43
CA SER A 195 48.03 7.55 25.79
C SER A 195 46.77 6.84 26.32
N PRO A 196 46.72 6.46 27.61
CA PRO A 196 45.50 5.93 28.21
C PRO A 196 44.43 7.03 28.34
N TYR A 197 43.16 6.64 28.39
CA TYR A 197 42.06 7.57 28.70
C TYR A 197 42.18 8.09 30.15
N PRO A 198 41.88 9.38 30.41
CA PRO A 198 41.82 9.91 31.77
C PRO A 198 40.81 9.16 32.64
N THR A 199 41.12 9.02 33.93
CA THR A 199 40.27 8.27 34.89
C THR A 199 38.86 8.85 34.99
N GLU A 200 38.72 10.16 34.86
CA GLU A 200 37.42 10.86 34.90
C GLU A 200 36.51 10.45 33.74
N VAL A 201 37.09 10.23 32.55
CA VAL A 201 36.38 9.80 31.34
C VAL A 201 35.95 8.35 31.49
N LEU A 202 36.82 7.49 32.03
CA LEU A 202 36.50 6.08 32.29
C LEU A 202 35.34 5.90 33.28
N GLN A 203 35.36 6.64 34.39
CA GLN A 203 34.31 6.59 35.43
C GLN A 203 32.96 7.12 34.93
N SER A 204 32.96 8.04 33.97
CA SER A 204 31.72 8.63 33.42
C SER A 204 30.86 7.65 32.61
N VAL A 205 31.41 6.51 32.21
CA VAL A 205 30.78 5.53 31.30
C VAL A 205 30.77 4.10 31.90
N GLU A 206 31.16 3.95 33.17
CA GLU A 206 31.32 2.65 33.81
C GLU A 206 29.96 1.96 34.00
N VAL A 207 29.71 0.90 33.22
CA VAL A 207 28.51 0.05 33.35
C VAL A 207 28.79 -1.03 34.40
N SER A 208 28.00 -1.03 35.47
CA SER A 208 28.34 -1.59 36.78
C SER A 208 28.10 -3.09 36.99
N CYS A 209 27.92 -3.91 35.95
CA CYS A 209 27.65 -5.34 36.15
C CYS A 209 28.34 -6.24 35.13
N LYS A 210 29.14 -7.21 35.62
CA LYS A 210 29.62 -8.33 34.81
C LYS A 210 28.46 -9.28 34.54
N GLN A 211 28.04 -9.37 33.30
CA GLN A 211 26.96 -10.26 32.90
C GLN A 211 27.49 -11.27 31.89
N GLU A 212 27.31 -12.55 32.21
CA GLU A 212 27.56 -13.65 31.28
C GLU A 212 26.41 -13.70 30.26
N THR A 213 26.75 -13.61 28.98
CA THR A 213 25.78 -13.54 27.89
C THR A 213 26.20 -14.47 26.77
N TYR A 214 25.30 -15.38 26.39
CA TYR A 214 25.49 -16.33 25.29
C TYR A 214 24.47 -16.05 24.18
N VAL A 215 24.94 -16.00 22.93
CA VAL A 215 24.10 -15.63 21.77
C VAL A 215 24.19 -16.72 20.71
N LYS A 216 23.04 -17.13 20.17
CA LYS A 216 22.99 -18.09 19.06
C LYS A 216 23.34 -17.41 17.74
N ALA A 217 24.22 -18.04 16.98
CA ALA A 217 24.63 -17.64 15.65
C ALA A 217 24.73 -18.86 14.72
N ILE A 218 25.07 -18.64 13.46
CA ILE A 218 25.16 -19.72 12.46
C ILE A 218 26.48 -19.64 11.72
N ARG A 219 27.19 -20.76 11.62
CA ARG A 219 28.35 -20.92 10.75
C ARG A 219 27.88 -21.43 9.40
N ILE A 220 28.33 -20.75 8.36
CA ILE A 220 27.98 -21.04 6.97
C ILE A 220 29.28 -21.46 6.28
N PRO A 221 29.47 -22.78 6.08
CA PRO A 221 30.64 -23.29 5.39
C PRO A 221 30.73 -22.76 3.96
N TYR A 222 31.96 -22.56 3.45
CA TYR A 222 32.15 -22.14 2.06
C TYR A 222 31.71 -23.21 1.04
N LEU A 223 31.79 -24.49 1.40
CA LEU A 223 31.29 -25.61 0.62
C LEU A 223 29.76 -25.66 0.67
N VAL A 224 29.11 -25.65 -0.50
CA VAL A 224 27.65 -25.57 -0.62
C VAL A 224 26.98 -26.86 -0.16
N GLU A 225 27.66 -28.01 -0.28
CA GLU A 225 27.18 -29.33 0.10
C GLU A 225 27.10 -29.53 1.63
N LYS A 226 27.81 -28.70 2.41
CA LYS A 226 27.77 -28.77 3.87
C LYS A 226 26.59 -27.95 4.40
N ASN A 227 25.84 -28.54 5.32
CA ASN A 227 24.77 -27.86 6.04
C ASN A 227 25.31 -26.69 6.88
N VAL A 228 24.42 -25.75 7.20
CA VAL A 228 24.72 -24.68 8.14
C VAL A 228 24.73 -25.23 9.56
N GLU A 229 25.65 -24.72 10.39
CA GLU A 229 25.88 -25.24 11.73
C GLU A 229 25.47 -24.19 12.77
N PRO A 230 24.56 -24.51 13.71
CA PRO A 230 24.25 -23.61 14.81
C PRO A 230 25.44 -23.52 15.77
N LEU A 231 25.74 -22.31 16.24
CA LEU A 231 26.82 -22.06 17.19
C LEU A 231 26.35 -21.12 18.31
N THR A 232 27.04 -21.15 19.44
CA THR A 232 26.76 -20.27 20.58
C THR A 232 28.00 -19.43 20.88
N LEU A 233 27.88 -18.12 20.77
CA LEU A 233 28.95 -17.16 21.04
C LEU A 233 28.87 -16.67 22.49
N ASP A 234 29.98 -16.72 23.19
CA ASP A 234 30.16 -16.03 24.48
C ASP A 234 30.48 -14.55 24.22
N VAL A 235 29.52 -13.67 24.55
CA VAL A 235 29.60 -12.22 24.36
C VAL A 235 29.45 -11.48 25.69
N SER A 236 29.94 -12.11 26.76
CA SER A 236 29.97 -11.54 28.11
C SER A 236 30.61 -10.15 28.13
N SER A 237 30.12 -9.28 29.03
CA SER A 237 30.48 -7.85 29.07
C SER A 237 31.98 -7.56 29.28
N ASP A 238 32.72 -8.52 29.84
CA ASP A 238 34.15 -8.45 30.08
C ASP A 238 35.00 -8.91 28.88
N LYS A 239 34.37 -9.40 27.81
CA LYS A 239 35.03 -9.89 26.60
C LYS A 239 34.67 -9.04 25.39
N TYR A 240 35.55 -9.06 24.39
CA TYR A 240 35.26 -8.46 23.10
C TYR A 240 34.60 -9.49 22.18
N TYR A 241 33.34 -9.26 21.80
CA TYR A 241 32.53 -10.23 21.05
C TYR A 241 33.19 -10.66 19.71
N MET A 242 33.98 -9.80 19.08
CA MET A 242 34.66 -10.15 17.84
C MET A 242 35.80 -11.16 18.05
N ASP A 243 36.41 -11.21 19.24
CA ASP A 243 37.39 -12.25 19.58
C ASP A 243 36.70 -13.61 19.78
N ALA A 244 35.45 -13.63 20.26
CA ALA A 244 34.66 -14.86 20.27
C ALA A 244 34.39 -15.37 18.85
N ILE A 245 34.04 -14.47 17.92
CA ILE A 245 33.84 -14.82 16.51
C ILE A 245 35.16 -15.26 15.84
N ALA A 246 36.28 -14.60 16.16
CA ALA A 246 37.61 -14.96 15.66
C ALA A 246 37.98 -16.42 16.01
N ARG A 247 37.71 -16.85 17.25
CA ARG A 247 37.93 -18.23 17.70
C ARG A 247 37.11 -19.24 16.90
N GLU A 248 35.83 -18.95 16.64
CA GLU A 248 34.95 -19.83 15.85
C GLU A 248 35.37 -19.93 14.38
N LEU A 249 35.92 -18.86 13.82
CA LEU A 249 36.49 -18.82 12.47
C LEU A 249 37.90 -19.40 12.37
N GLY A 250 38.54 -19.73 13.50
CA GLY A 250 39.88 -20.32 13.55
C GLY A 250 41.01 -19.34 13.22
N VAL A 251 40.84 -18.04 13.52
CA VAL A 251 41.88 -17.01 13.35
C VAL A 251 42.42 -16.53 14.69
N GLU A 252 43.64 -15.99 14.67
CA GLU A 252 44.39 -15.60 15.87
C GLU A 252 43.72 -14.47 16.67
N ASP A 253 43.18 -13.45 15.99
CA ASP A 253 42.56 -12.30 16.65
C ASP A 253 41.50 -11.59 15.76
N ALA A 254 40.66 -10.76 16.38
CA ALA A 254 39.59 -10.01 15.72
C ALA A 254 40.05 -9.08 14.57
N SER A 255 41.33 -8.72 14.47
CA SER A 255 41.89 -7.94 13.36
C SER A 255 41.72 -8.58 11.99
N LYS A 256 41.67 -9.92 11.96
CA LYS A 256 41.51 -10.72 10.74
C LYS A 256 40.06 -11.01 10.39
N VAL A 257 39.11 -10.62 11.24
CA VAL A 257 37.67 -10.85 11.05
C VAL A 257 37.06 -9.65 10.33
N PHE A 258 36.61 -9.80 9.10
CA PHE A 258 35.93 -8.75 8.33
C PHE A 258 34.42 -8.82 8.53
N LEU A 259 33.76 -7.68 8.42
CA LEU A 259 32.32 -7.53 8.54
C LEU A 259 31.70 -7.22 7.18
N SER A 260 30.62 -7.91 6.84
CA SER A 260 29.80 -7.54 5.70
C SER A 260 28.97 -6.29 6.00
N ARG A 261 28.38 -5.75 4.93
CA ARG A 261 27.22 -4.86 5.06
C ARG A 261 26.07 -5.60 5.78
N SER A 262 25.16 -4.86 6.40
CA SER A 262 24.00 -5.46 7.06
C SER A 262 23.11 -6.20 6.06
N VAL A 263 22.50 -7.29 6.52
CA VAL A 263 21.67 -8.20 5.73
C VAL A 263 20.26 -8.22 6.33
N GLY A 264 19.24 -8.20 5.48
CA GLY A 264 17.84 -8.17 5.92
C GLY A 264 17.26 -6.76 5.99
N LYS A 265 16.78 -6.34 7.17
CA LYS A 265 16.20 -5.01 7.36
C LYS A 265 17.32 -3.98 7.48
N ALA A 266 17.15 -2.77 6.94
CA ALA A 266 18.17 -1.72 7.03
C ALA A 266 18.53 -1.34 8.49
N SER A 267 17.63 -1.61 9.44
CA SER A 267 17.81 -1.38 10.88
C SER A 267 18.34 -2.59 11.65
N SER A 268 18.49 -3.77 11.03
CA SER A 268 19.06 -4.94 11.72
C SER A 268 20.59 -4.92 11.67
N GLU A 269 21.24 -5.27 12.77
CA GLU A 269 22.70 -5.45 12.84
C GLU A 269 23.17 -6.86 12.41
N THR A 270 22.27 -7.63 11.78
CA THR A 270 22.60 -8.95 11.22
C THR A 270 23.65 -8.81 10.11
N ARG A 271 24.83 -9.41 10.35
CA ARG A 271 25.99 -9.32 9.46
C ARG A 271 26.68 -10.66 9.33
N PHE A 272 27.43 -10.81 8.25
CA PHE A 272 28.41 -11.89 8.09
C PHE A 272 29.76 -11.43 8.62
N TYR A 273 30.39 -12.30 9.40
CA TYR A 273 31.76 -12.17 9.88
C TYR A 273 32.58 -13.26 9.20
N PHE A 274 33.70 -12.89 8.58
CA PHE A 274 34.48 -13.82 7.75
C PHE A 274 35.97 -13.46 7.79
N CYS A 275 36.84 -14.40 7.45
CA CYS A 275 38.27 -14.17 7.49
C CYS A 275 38.74 -13.30 6.31
N ALA A 276 39.71 -12.43 6.57
CA ALA A 276 40.41 -11.69 5.53
C ALA A 276 41.05 -12.65 4.51
N PRO A 277 40.99 -12.37 3.19
CA PRO A 277 41.83 -13.04 2.21
C PRO A 277 43.31 -12.89 2.63
N LYS A 278 44.09 -13.98 2.59
CA LYS A 278 45.54 -13.89 2.76
C LYS A 278 46.11 -13.14 1.54
N SER A 279 46.97 -12.15 1.80
CA SER A 279 47.55 -11.17 0.86
C SER A 279 47.55 -11.54 -0.63
N GLU A 280 47.15 -10.57 -1.46
CA GLU A 280 47.41 -10.50 -2.89
C GLU A 280 48.93 -10.54 -3.16
N ASP A 281 49.49 -11.73 -3.38
CA ASP A 281 50.60 -11.85 -4.33
C ASP A 281 49.97 -11.69 -5.72
N GLU A 282 49.91 -10.43 -6.17
CA GLU A 282 49.62 -10.07 -7.55
C GLU A 282 50.59 -10.86 -8.46
N THR A 283 50.11 -11.92 -9.13
CA THR A 283 50.63 -12.41 -10.44
C THR A 283 49.90 -13.64 -11.01
N LYS A 284 48.83 -14.16 -10.39
CA LYS A 284 48.02 -15.22 -11.01
C LYS A 284 46.52 -14.98 -10.87
N GLU A 285 46.04 -13.95 -11.54
CA GLU A 285 44.62 -13.89 -11.95
C GLU A 285 44.28 -15.19 -12.70
N ASP A 286 43.11 -15.76 -12.38
CA ASP A 286 42.54 -17.00 -12.91
C ASP A 286 43.14 -18.34 -12.42
N SER A 287 42.80 -18.73 -11.18
CA SER A 287 42.17 -20.06 -10.91
C SER A 287 42.01 -20.40 -9.41
N GLN A 288 42.90 -19.96 -8.53
CA GLN A 288 42.91 -20.42 -7.12
C GLN A 288 41.96 -19.69 -6.17
N ASP A 289 41.73 -18.37 -6.33
CA ASP A 289 40.85 -17.61 -5.41
C ASP A 289 39.35 -17.91 -5.57
N ARG A 290 38.91 -18.47 -6.70
CA ARG A 290 37.53 -18.96 -6.83
C ARG A 290 37.26 -20.19 -5.95
N ALA A 291 38.30 -20.92 -5.52
CA ALA A 291 38.14 -22.17 -4.78
C ALA A 291 37.61 -21.98 -3.34
N PHE A 292 37.69 -20.76 -2.79
CA PHE A 292 37.26 -20.44 -1.42
C PHE A 292 36.08 -19.48 -1.36
N LEU A 293 35.43 -19.14 -2.49
CA LEU A 293 34.31 -18.22 -2.49
C LEU A 293 33.09 -18.86 -1.80
N ASN A 294 32.62 -18.24 -0.73
CA ASN A 294 31.40 -18.64 -0.05
C ASN A 294 30.19 -18.11 -0.80
N VAL A 295 29.69 -18.89 -1.75
CA VAL A 295 28.58 -18.51 -2.64
C VAL A 295 27.34 -18.11 -1.83
N ARG A 296 27.02 -18.83 -0.76
CA ARG A 296 25.83 -18.59 0.08
C ARG A 296 25.93 -17.27 0.82
N ALA A 297 27.04 -17.02 1.53
CA ALA A 297 27.26 -15.77 2.24
C ALA A 297 27.37 -14.58 1.26
N SER A 298 28.02 -14.78 0.10
CA SER A 298 28.17 -13.74 -0.91
C SER A 298 26.84 -13.34 -1.54
N TYR A 299 25.98 -14.32 -1.82
CA TYR A 299 24.64 -14.10 -2.36
C TYR A 299 23.74 -13.28 -1.41
N LEU A 300 23.77 -13.64 -0.13
CA LEU A 300 22.96 -12.97 0.90
C LEU A 300 23.45 -11.55 1.17
N SER A 301 24.77 -11.39 1.33
CA SER A 301 25.41 -10.11 1.62
C SER A 301 25.61 -9.21 0.40
N GLY A 302 25.43 -9.69 -0.83
CA GLY A 302 25.69 -8.94 -2.06
C GLY A 302 27.14 -8.42 -2.19
N GLN A 303 28.09 -9.06 -1.51
CA GLN A 303 29.51 -8.75 -1.46
C GLN A 303 30.28 -10.07 -1.54
N ASP A 304 31.46 -10.07 -2.15
CA ASP A 304 32.26 -11.29 -2.26
C ASP A 304 32.84 -11.64 -0.89
N ILE A 305 32.46 -12.81 -0.35
CA ILE A 305 32.87 -13.35 0.94
C ILE A 305 33.61 -14.66 0.69
N TYR A 306 34.77 -14.80 1.32
CA TYR A 306 35.66 -15.96 1.16
C TYR A 306 35.78 -16.74 2.47
N GLY A 307 35.96 -18.05 2.35
CA GLY A 307 36.05 -18.96 3.49
C GLY A 307 34.74 -19.13 4.24
N ASP A 308 34.82 -19.74 5.42
CA ASP A 308 33.64 -19.87 6.29
C ASP A 308 33.22 -18.50 6.82
N ALA A 309 31.92 -18.33 7.02
CA ALA A 309 31.37 -17.10 7.56
C ALA A 309 30.42 -17.40 8.73
N VAL A 310 30.45 -16.54 9.75
CA VAL A 310 29.50 -16.55 10.86
C VAL A 310 28.42 -15.50 10.59
N LEU A 311 27.16 -15.89 10.63
CA LEU A 311 26.01 -15.00 10.59
C LEU A 311 25.53 -14.75 12.03
N ALA A 312 25.62 -13.50 12.48
CA ALA A 312 25.16 -13.11 13.82
C ALA A 312 24.52 -11.71 13.79
N ASN A 313 23.63 -11.45 14.75
CA ASN A 313 23.02 -10.13 14.97
C ASN A 313 23.57 -9.55 16.27
N ILE A 314 24.80 -9.03 16.22
CA ILE A 314 25.54 -8.52 17.39
C ILE A 314 26.23 -7.21 17.01
N GLY A 315 26.02 -6.16 17.80
CA GLY A 315 26.69 -4.88 17.57
C GLY A 315 26.33 -3.82 18.61
N TYR A 316 27.05 -2.71 18.57
CA TYR A 316 26.72 -1.55 19.40
C TYR A 316 25.76 -0.63 18.66
N LEU A 317 24.70 -0.18 19.33
CA LEU A 317 23.70 0.72 18.75
C LEU A 317 23.97 2.18 19.13
N TRP A 318 23.36 3.09 18.37
CA TRP A 318 23.34 4.50 18.72
C TRP A 318 22.56 4.74 20.01
N LYS A 319 23.01 5.66 20.85
CA LYS A 319 22.35 6.04 22.12
C LYS A 319 22.26 4.92 23.17
N SER A 320 22.98 3.81 22.99
CA SER A 320 23.16 2.79 24.03
C SER A 320 24.65 2.52 24.29
N PHE A 321 25.00 2.27 25.56
CA PHE A 321 26.32 1.80 25.93
C PHE A 321 26.44 0.28 25.87
N ASP A 322 25.30 -0.42 25.88
CA ASP A 322 25.21 -1.88 25.94
C ASP A 322 25.39 -2.53 24.57
N LEU A 323 25.89 -3.77 24.58
CA LEU A 323 25.97 -4.61 23.39
C LEU A 323 24.57 -5.11 23.03
N PHE A 324 24.08 -4.74 21.84
CA PHE A 324 22.85 -5.30 21.31
C PHE A 324 23.11 -6.67 20.69
N HIS A 325 22.23 -7.61 20.99
CA HIS A 325 22.27 -8.94 20.40
C HIS A 325 20.87 -9.55 20.25
N GLU A 326 20.68 -10.34 19.20
CA GLU A 326 19.53 -11.23 19.04
C GLU A 326 19.98 -12.59 18.52
N ASP A 327 19.28 -13.64 18.96
CA ASP A 327 19.56 -15.01 18.52
C ASP A 327 19.25 -15.17 17.02
N VAL A 328 20.24 -15.64 16.26
CA VAL A 328 20.06 -16.04 14.87
C VAL A 328 19.85 -17.56 14.82
N SER A 329 18.63 -17.96 14.45
CA SER A 329 18.24 -19.36 14.29
C SER A 329 18.33 -19.81 12.83
N SER A 330 18.42 -21.13 12.58
CA SER A 330 18.38 -21.70 11.23
C SER A 330 17.20 -21.16 10.41
N ARG A 331 16.04 -21.01 11.04
CA ARG A 331 14.85 -20.40 10.44
C ARG A 331 15.10 -18.98 9.91
N THR A 332 15.83 -18.15 10.66
CA THR A 332 16.21 -16.81 10.22
C THR A 332 17.07 -16.89 8.95
N TYR A 333 18.04 -17.80 8.89
CA TYR A 333 18.89 -18.00 7.72
C TYR A 333 18.09 -18.44 6.48
N TYR A 334 17.25 -19.47 6.60
CA TYR A 334 16.46 -19.96 5.48
C TYR A 334 15.45 -18.92 4.97
N ARG A 335 14.85 -18.14 5.88
CA ARG A 335 14.00 -16.99 5.51
C ARG A 335 14.77 -15.88 4.79
N LEU A 336 16.03 -15.63 5.12
CA LEU A 336 16.87 -14.68 4.38
C LEU A 336 17.11 -15.12 2.92
N ILE A 337 17.27 -16.44 2.69
CA ILE A 337 17.38 -16.99 1.34
C ILE A 337 16.03 -16.84 0.60
N MET A 338 14.92 -17.20 1.24
CA MET A 338 13.59 -17.07 0.64
C MET A 338 13.26 -15.63 0.23
N ASN A 339 13.69 -14.64 1.01
CA ASN A 339 13.48 -13.22 0.70
C ASN A 339 14.24 -12.74 -0.56
N LYS A 340 15.09 -13.57 -1.18
CA LYS A 340 15.75 -13.23 -2.45
C LYS A 340 14.90 -13.55 -3.67
N VAL A 341 13.78 -14.23 -3.53
CA VAL A 341 12.87 -14.54 -4.64
C VAL A 341 11.47 -13.95 -4.40
N PRO A 342 10.73 -13.55 -5.44
CA PRO A 342 9.38 -12.99 -5.30
C PRO A 342 8.41 -13.86 -4.50
N THR A 343 8.33 -15.16 -4.82
CA THR A 343 7.43 -16.11 -4.13
C THR A 343 7.77 -16.25 -2.65
N GLY A 344 9.07 -16.32 -2.33
CA GLY A 344 9.57 -16.42 -0.97
C GLY A 344 9.31 -15.15 -0.15
N ILE A 345 9.45 -13.95 -0.75
CA ILE A 345 9.07 -12.69 -0.10
C ILE A 345 7.58 -12.71 0.28
N TYR A 346 6.71 -13.14 -0.64
CA TYR A 346 5.28 -13.21 -0.39
C TYR A 346 4.94 -14.22 0.71
N LYS A 347 5.46 -15.46 0.62
CA LYS A 347 5.31 -16.52 1.63
C LYS A 347 5.72 -16.08 3.03
N VAL A 348 6.91 -15.46 3.15
CA VAL A 348 7.40 -14.96 4.44
C VAL A 348 6.52 -13.82 4.97
N SER A 349 6.01 -12.95 4.09
CA SER A 349 5.11 -11.86 4.49
C SER A 349 3.73 -12.33 4.96
N ARG A 350 3.27 -13.49 4.49
CA ARG A 350 2.02 -14.15 4.91
C ARG A 350 2.18 -14.96 6.19
N GLU A 351 3.41 -15.10 6.70
CA GLU A 351 3.78 -16.03 7.78
C GLU A 351 3.32 -17.48 7.52
N ALA A 352 3.13 -17.84 6.25
CA ALA A 352 2.59 -19.10 5.77
C ALA A 352 3.50 -19.61 4.66
N VAL A 353 4.63 -20.19 5.06
CA VAL A 353 5.71 -20.61 4.16
C VAL A 353 5.30 -21.84 3.36
N LEU A 354 4.57 -22.75 4.01
CA LEU A 354 4.15 -24.04 3.47
C LEU A 354 2.76 -24.01 2.82
N ALA A 355 1.93 -23.01 3.12
CA ALA A 355 0.59 -22.90 2.56
C ALA A 355 0.43 -21.81 1.49
N ALA A 356 0.98 -20.60 1.66
CA ALA A 356 0.70 -19.48 0.74
C ALA A 356 1.52 -19.59 -0.55
N GLU A 357 0.97 -19.14 -1.67
CA GLU A 357 1.68 -18.97 -2.95
C GLU A 357 1.46 -17.54 -3.47
N LEU A 358 2.43 -17.01 -4.22
CA LEU A 358 2.28 -15.67 -4.81
C LEU A 358 1.30 -15.76 -5.99
N PRO A 359 0.12 -15.09 -5.93
CA PRO A 359 -0.85 -15.15 -7.00
C PRO A 359 -0.28 -14.67 -8.34
N ALA A 360 -0.64 -15.34 -9.43
CA ALA A 360 -0.17 -14.99 -10.76
C ALA A 360 -0.77 -13.68 -11.30
N ARG A 361 -1.96 -13.30 -10.81
CA ARG A 361 -2.73 -12.13 -11.25
C ARG A 361 -3.21 -11.33 -10.04
N PHE A 362 -3.29 -10.02 -10.22
CA PHE A 362 -3.91 -9.15 -9.24
C PHE A 362 -5.42 -9.11 -9.52
N GLY A 363 -6.23 -9.57 -8.55
CA GLY A 363 -7.68 -9.43 -8.58
C GLY A 363 -8.09 -8.00 -8.17
N THR A 364 -8.82 -7.90 -7.07
CA THR A 364 -9.19 -6.60 -6.47
C THR A 364 -8.37 -6.32 -5.22
N ARG A 365 -8.27 -5.04 -4.86
CA ARG A 365 -7.61 -4.63 -3.62
C ARG A 365 -8.31 -5.21 -2.37
N SER A 366 -9.63 -5.41 -2.41
CA SER A 366 -10.42 -5.97 -1.32
C SER A 366 -10.17 -7.47 -1.13
N ASN A 367 -9.93 -8.20 -2.21
CA ASN A 367 -9.70 -9.65 -2.17
C ASN A 367 -8.24 -10.01 -1.93
N TRP A 368 -7.30 -9.16 -2.38
CA TRP A 368 -5.86 -9.42 -2.19
C TRP A 368 -5.50 -9.57 -0.70
N ARG A 369 -4.62 -10.52 -0.41
CA ARG A 369 -4.09 -10.78 0.95
C ARG A 369 -2.57 -10.77 0.93
N GLY A 370 -1.96 -10.35 2.05
CA GLY A 370 -0.51 -10.19 2.18
C GLY A 370 0.03 -8.89 1.56
N LEU A 371 1.34 -8.87 1.30
CA LEU A 371 1.98 -7.72 0.64
C LEU A 371 1.47 -7.57 -0.79
N PHE A 372 1.21 -6.31 -1.19
CA PHE A 372 0.80 -6.00 -2.56
C PHE A 372 1.94 -6.28 -3.55
N PRO A 373 1.63 -6.62 -4.83
CA PRO A 373 2.64 -6.92 -5.84
C PRO A 373 3.71 -5.84 -5.99
N ARG A 374 3.32 -4.56 -5.96
CA ARG A 374 4.27 -3.44 -5.98
C ARG A 374 5.27 -3.51 -4.82
N ASP A 375 4.80 -3.82 -3.62
CA ASP A 375 5.64 -3.85 -2.43
C ASP A 375 6.57 -5.08 -2.43
N VAL A 376 6.08 -6.24 -2.91
CA VAL A 376 6.91 -7.42 -3.17
C VAL A 376 8.02 -7.10 -4.18
N LEU A 377 7.70 -6.38 -5.26
CA LEU A 377 8.69 -5.95 -6.26
C LEU A 377 9.71 -4.97 -5.68
N CYS A 378 9.25 -3.97 -4.91
CA CYS A 378 10.14 -3.06 -4.19
C CYS A 378 11.08 -3.82 -3.22
N MET A 379 10.55 -4.81 -2.49
CA MET A 379 11.37 -5.65 -1.60
C MET A 379 12.38 -6.47 -2.39
N PHE A 380 11.99 -7.09 -3.50
CA PHE A 380 12.89 -7.82 -4.38
C PHE A 380 14.05 -6.91 -4.85
N CYS A 381 13.74 -5.72 -5.39
CA CYS A 381 14.76 -4.76 -5.81
C CYS A 381 15.71 -4.41 -4.67
N ARG A 382 15.19 -4.10 -3.47
CA ARG A 382 16.02 -3.78 -2.30
C ARG A 382 16.93 -4.94 -1.89
N GLN A 383 16.43 -6.18 -1.87
CA GLN A 383 17.21 -7.38 -1.50
C GLN A 383 18.32 -7.70 -2.51
N HIS A 384 18.13 -7.32 -3.78
CA HIS A 384 19.12 -7.39 -4.85
C HIS A 384 19.91 -6.08 -5.05
N ARG A 385 19.73 -5.10 -4.17
CA ARG A 385 20.43 -3.79 -4.19
C ARG A 385 20.19 -3.00 -5.47
N LEU A 386 19.05 -3.18 -6.11
CA LEU A 386 18.59 -2.37 -7.22
C LEU A 386 17.87 -1.12 -6.70
N PRO A 387 17.90 0.00 -7.45
CA PRO A 387 16.99 1.12 -7.26
C PRO A 387 15.52 0.68 -7.21
N GLU A 388 14.68 1.50 -6.57
CA GLU A 388 13.24 1.22 -6.55
C GLU A 388 12.65 1.22 -7.98
N PRO A 389 11.69 0.33 -8.26
CA PRO A 389 11.01 0.28 -9.55
C PRO A 389 10.26 1.59 -9.82
N VAL A 390 10.36 2.08 -11.05
CA VAL A 390 9.69 3.30 -11.51
C VAL A 390 8.40 2.90 -12.22
N PHE A 391 7.28 3.44 -11.77
CA PHE A 391 5.96 3.24 -12.37
C PHE A 391 5.48 4.53 -13.00
N SER A 392 5.05 4.48 -14.26
CA SER A 392 4.43 5.61 -14.96
C SER A 392 3.03 5.22 -15.38
N SER A 393 2.03 6.01 -14.99
CA SER A 393 0.65 5.78 -15.41
C SER A 393 0.26 6.73 -16.54
N THR A 394 -0.40 6.20 -17.56
CA THR A 394 -0.95 6.96 -18.69
C THR A 394 -2.46 6.84 -18.72
N VAL A 395 -3.15 7.92 -19.11
CA VAL A 395 -4.61 7.91 -19.28
C VAL A 395 -4.91 7.36 -20.67
N ALA A 396 -5.64 6.24 -20.72
CA ALA A 396 -6.11 5.67 -21.97
C ALA A 396 -7.43 6.35 -22.36
N ASN A 397 -7.37 7.30 -23.30
CA ASN A 397 -8.56 7.90 -23.90
C ASN A 397 -9.24 6.88 -24.82
N GLY A 398 -10.19 6.12 -24.29
CA GLY A 398 -11.09 5.29 -25.09
C GLY A 398 -12.09 6.19 -25.83
N ASN A 399 -12.14 6.08 -27.16
CA ASN A 399 -13.01 6.90 -28.02
C ASN A 399 -14.53 6.67 -27.85
N ARG A 400 -15.00 5.99 -26.79
CA ARG A 400 -16.42 5.74 -26.48
C ARG A 400 -16.61 5.50 -24.97
N GLY A 401 -16.77 6.57 -24.18
CA GLY A 401 -17.20 6.48 -22.78
C GLY A 401 -16.73 7.68 -21.92
N PRO A 402 -17.48 8.09 -20.89
CA PRO A 402 -17.13 9.21 -20.01
C PRO A 402 -16.17 8.85 -18.84
N GLU A 403 -15.71 7.59 -18.73
CA GLU A 403 -14.84 7.15 -17.63
C GLU A 403 -13.36 7.10 -18.05
N GLU A 404 -12.51 7.84 -17.33
CA GLU A 404 -11.06 7.80 -17.48
C GLU A 404 -10.52 6.42 -17.06
N THR A 405 -9.74 5.78 -17.93
CA THR A 405 -9.04 4.53 -17.60
C THR A 405 -7.54 4.74 -17.61
N PHE A 406 -6.82 3.98 -16.78
CA PHE A 406 -5.39 4.13 -16.55
C PHE A 406 -4.66 2.87 -17.01
N ARG A 407 -3.58 3.06 -17.76
CA ARG A 407 -2.55 2.03 -18.02
C ARG A 407 -1.30 2.36 -17.23
N CYS A 408 -0.49 1.35 -16.94
CA CYS A 408 0.76 1.54 -16.21
C CYS A 408 1.92 0.80 -16.89
N GLU A 409 3.05 1.48 -17.00
CA GLU A 409 4.35 0.89 -17.34
C GLU A 409 5.23 0.78 -16.09
N ALA A 410 6.13 -0.20 -16.06
CA ALA A 410 7.09 -0.41 -15.00
C ALA A 410 8.52 -0.55 -15.55
N LYS A 411 9.48 0.13 -14.92
CA LYS A 411 10.90 0.14 -15.29
C LYS A 411 11.78 -0.18 -14.08
N ILE A 412 12.75 -1.07 -14.25
CA ILE A 412 13.75 -1.44 -13.24
C ILE A 412 15.14 -1.13 -13.81
N PHE A 413 15.97 -0.47 -13.02
CA PHE A 413 17.32 -0.04 -13.42
C PHE A 413 18.41 -0.70 -12.58
N SER A 414 19.64 -0.73 -13.10
CA SER A 414 20.86 -1.04 -12.36
C SER A 414 21.28 0.15 -11.51
N LYS A 415 22.24 -0.06 -10.58
CA LYS A 415 22.87 1.07 -9.87
C LYS A 415 23.56 2.06 -10.81
N GLY A 416 24.07 1.56 -11.95
CA GLY A 416 24.67 2.36 -13.02
C GLY A 416 23.64 3.09 -13.90
N GLN A 417 22.34 3.01 -13.58
CA GLN A 417 21.23 3.55 -14.37
C GLN A 417 21.00 2.84 -15.72
N ASP A 418 21.52 1.62 -15.87
CA ASP A 418 21.21 0.79 -17.05
C ASP A 418 19.83 0.15 -16.90
N LEU A 419 19.07 0.07 -17.98
CA LEU A 419 17.74 -0.56 -17.96
C LEU A 419 17.88 -2.08 -17.81
N ILE A 420 17.26 -2.66 -16.78
CA ILE A 420 17.23 -4.11 -16.55
C ILE A 420 15.94 -4.72 -17.12
N LEU A 421 14.80 -4.09 -16.81
CA LEU A 421 13.49 -4.58 -17.19
C LEU A 421 12.56 -3.41 -17.50
N HIS A 422 11.82 -3.51 -18.59
CA HIS A 422 10.77 -2.58 -18.95
C HIS A 422 9.53 -3.37 -19.38
N TYR A 423 8.40 -3.10 -18.74
CA TYR A 423 7.13 -3.75 -19.03
C TYR A 423 6.05 -2.70 -19.29
N HIS A 424 5.31 -2.87 -20.38
CA HIS A 424 4.17 -2.03 -20.74
C HIS A 424 2.87 -2.82 -20.62
N SER A 425 1.94 -2.41 -19.74
CA SER A 425 0.65 -3.09 -19.63
C SER A 425 -0.31 -2.64 -20.74
N GLN A 426 -0.96 -3.62 -21.37
CA GLN A 426 -2.05 -3.38 -22.32
C GLN A 426 -3.42 -3.28 -21.66
N GLU A 427 -3.54 -3.75 -20.41
CA GLU A 427 -4.77 -3.73 -19.63
C GLU A 427 -4.99 -2.33 -19.03
N SER A 428 -6.24 -1.86 -19.08
CA SER A 428 -6.64 -0.55 -18.57
C SER A 428 -7.60 -0.70 -17.39
N PHE A 429 -7.34 0.02 -16.30
CA PHE A 429 -8.10 -0.06 -15.05
C PHE A 429 -8.75 1.28 -14.70
N LYS A 430 -9.88 1.27 -14.00
CA LYS A 430 -10.55 2.52 -13.54
C LYS A 430 -9.75 3.27 -12.47
N LYS A 431 -8.96 2.55 -11.67
CA LYS A 431 -8.13 3.12 -10.60
C LYS A 431 -6.65 3.01 -10.98
N GLN A 432 -5.92 4.12 -10.86
CA GLN A 432 -4.47 4.16 -11.10
C GLN A 432 -3.70 3.18 -10.20
N SER A 433 -4.15 3.00 -8.95
CA SER A 433 -3.54 2.05 -8.01
C SER A 433 -3.58 0.62 -8.55
N ASP A 434 -4.71 0.22 -9.12
CA ASP A 434 -4.95 -1.18 -9.50
C ASP A 434 -4.15 -1.52 -10.75
N ALA A 435 -4.09 -0.58 -11.71
CA ALA A 435 -3.16 -0.67 -12.85
C ALA A 435 -1.70 -0.84 -12.39
N THR A 436 -1.29 -0.12 -11.35
CA THR A 436 0.09 -0.24 -10.83
C THR A 436 0.34 -1.61 -10.20
N GLN A 437 -0.65 -2.16 -9.48
CA GLN A 437 -0.51 -3.48 -8.84
C GLN A 437 -0.53 -4.62 -9.84
N ASP A 438 -1.41 -4.58 -10.85
CA ASP A 438 -1.42 -5.58 -11.91
C ASP A 438 -0.11 -5.58 -12.70
N THR A 439 0.35 -4.40 -13.16
CA THR A 439 1.65 -4.26 -13.86
C THR A 439 2.78 -4.84 -13.01
N ALA A 440 2.81 -4.57 -11.70
CA ALA A 440 3.80 -5.17 -10.80
C ALA A 440 3.67 -6.70 -10.70
N SER A 441 2.45 -7.24 -10.63
CA SER A 441 2.19 -8.69 -10.61
C SER A 441 2.73 -9.40 -11.86
N LYS A 442 2.50 -8.81 -13.04
CA LYS A 442 3.03 -9.34 -14.30
C LYS A 442 4.56 -9.34 -14.31
N VAL A 443 5.18 -8.25 -13.86
CA VAL A 443 6.65 -8.15 -13.74
C VAL A 443 7.20 -9.22 -12.79
N LEU A 444 6.57 -9.45 -11.64
CA LEU A 444 6.96 -10.51 -10.70
C LEU A 444 6.82 -11.90 -11.31
N SER A 445 5.75 -12.16 -12.05
CA SER A 445 5.55 -13.42 -12.77
C SER A 445 6.68 -13.64 -13.79
N CYS A 446 7.02 -12.63 -14.61
CA CYS A 446 8.13 -12.69 -15.55
C CYS A 446 9.47 -12.97 -14.85
N LEU A 447 9.74 -12.32 -13.73
CA LEU A 447 10.95 -12.58 -12.93
C LEU A 447 10.97 -14.02 -12.39
N ASN A 448 9.85 -14.55 -11.89
CA ASN A 448 9.76 -15.94 -11.43
C ASN A 448 10.05 -16.93 -12.56
N VAL A 449 9.49 -16.71 -13.76
CA VAL A 449 9.74 -17.56 -14.94
C VAL A 449 11.23 -17.50 -15.32
N TYR A 450 11.87 -16.33 -15.24
CA TYR A 450 13.30 -16.18 -15.53
C TYR A 450 14.17 -16.92 -14.53
N LEU A 451 13.88 -16.79 -13.23
CA LEU A 451 14.58 -17.50 -12.16
C LEU A 451 14.42 -19.03 -12.31
N LYS A 452 13.24 -19.52 -12.69
CA LYS A 452 13.01 -20.94 -13.01
C LYS A 452 13.90 -21.41 -14.17
N LYS A 453 13.99 -20.64 -15.26
CA LYS A 453 14.83 -20.95 -16.43
C LYS A 453 16.33 -21.01 -16.08
N LEU A 454 16.80 -20.17 -15.15
CA LEU A 454 18.20 -20.20 -14.70
C LEU A 454 18.57 -21.49 -13.96
N ASN A 455 17.60 -22.13 -13.30
CA ASN A 455 17.82 -23.38 -12.59
C ASN A 455 17.65 -24.61 -13.50
N ASN A 456 16.75 -24.54 -14.49
CA ASN A 456 16.54 -25.60 -15.47
C ASN A 456 16.72 -25.11 -16.92
N PRO A 457 17.97 -25.07 -17.43
CA PRO A 457 18.27 -24.55 -18.78
C PRO A 457 17.66 -25.37 -19.92
N GLN A 458 17.28 -26.63 -19.66
CA GLN A 458 16.66 -27.53 -20.62
C GLN A 458 15.14 -27.31 -20.74
N MET A 459 14.55 -26.48 -19.86
CA MET A 459 13.13 -26.19 -19.87
C MET A 459 12.79 -25.23 -21.00
N ASP A 460 12.02 -25.71 -21.97
CA ASP A 460 11.59 -24.95 -23.16
C ASP A 460 10.44 -23.98 -22.79
N LEU A 461 10.73 -23.03 -21.90
CA LEU A 461 9.86 -21.90 -21.67
C LEU A 461 10.18 -20.83 -22.69
N ALA A 462 9.20 -20.55 -23.56
CA ALA A 462 9.22 -19.40 -24.42
C ALA A 462 9.30 -18.13 -23.55
N MET A 463 10.52 -17.62 -23.35
CA MET A 463 10.75 -16.20 -23.07
C MET A 463 10.62 -15.35 -24.34
N ASN A 464 10.21 -15.96 -25.46
CA ASN A 464 9.96 -15.29 -26.71
C ASN A 464 8.57 -14.64 -26.66
N GLY A 465 8.52 -13.48 -26.01
CA GLY A 465 7.46 -12.51 -26.20
C GLY A 465 7.55 -11.91 -27.60
N ASN A 466 7.10 -12.66 -28.61
CA ASN A 466 6.55 -12.02 -29.83
C ASN A 466 5.10 -11.54 -29.60
N GLY A 467 4.69 -11.36 -28.34
CA GLY A 467 3.36 -10.90 -27.93
C GLY A 467 3.24 -10.39 -26.49
N LEU A 468 4.35 -10.16 -25.78
CA LEU A 468 4.37 -9.51 -24.46
C LEU A 468 5.30 -8.30 -24.55
N ASP A 469 4.80 -7.10 -24.24
CA ASP A 469 5.58 -5.84 -24.24
C ASP A 469 6.58 -5.79 -23.07
N LEU A 470 7.52 -6.73 -23.05
CA LEU A 470 8.56 -6.89 -22.04
C LEU A 470 9.94 -6.83 -22.68
N GLU A 471 10.73 -5.82 -22.33
CA GLU A 471 12.14 -5.73 -22.64
C GLU A 471 12.94 -6.14 -21.40
N PHE A 472 13.74 -7.21 -21.50
CA PHE A 472 14.54 -7.71 -20.38
C PHE A 472 16.02 -7.86 -20.77
N TYR A 473 16.89 -7.25 -19.97
CA TYR A 473 18.33 -7.13 -20.21
C TYR A 473 19.12 -7.75 -19.04
N PRO A 474 19.19 -9.10 -18.97
CA PRO A 474 19.77 -9.82 -17.84
C PRO A 474 21.27 -9.57 -17.62
N GLN A 475 22.00 -9.07 -18.63
CA GLN A 475 23.42 -8.74 -18.52
C GLN A 475 23.72 -7.75 -17.39
N HIS A 476 22.78 -6.84 -17.10
CA HIS A 476 22.93 -5.81 -16.08
C HIS A 476 22.70 -6.32 -14.64
N ILE A 477 22.29 -7.59 -14.45
CA ILE A 477 22.14 -8.27 -13.15
C ILE A 477 22.86 -9.65 -13.13
N SER A 478 23.80 -9.85 -14.05
CA SER A 478 24.40 -11.16 -14.32
C SER A 478 25.20 -11.73 -13.14
N LYS A 479 25.85 -10.88 -12.31
CA LYS A 479 26.61 -11.33 -11.13
C LYS A 479 25.69 -11.95 -10.08
N GLU A 480 24.63 -11.25 -9.71
CA GLU A 480 23.61 -11.73 -8.76
C GLU A 480 22.92 -12.99 -9.27
N MET A 481 22.62 -13.06 -10.57
CA MET A 481 22.00 -14.24 -11.19
C MET A 481 22.94 -15.45 -11.25
N ARG A 482 24.25 -15.23 -11.36
CA ARG A 482 25.25 -16.31 -11.24
C ARG A 482 25.23 -16.92 -9.84
N TYR A 483 25.19 -16.10 -8.79
CA TYR A 483 25.07 -16.60 -7.43
C TYR A 483 23.74 -17.31 -7.20
N PHE A 484 22.64 -16.74 -7.69
CA PHE A 484 21.33 -17.38 -7.65
C PHE A 484 21.40 -18.80 -8.23
N SER A 485 21.93 -18.95 -9.45
CA SER A 485 22.04 -20.28 -10.08
C SER A 485 22.92 -21.24 -9.27
N LEU A 486 23.99 -20.79 -8.61
CA LEU A 486 24.84 -21.67 -7.81
C LEU A 486 24.20 -22.09 -6.48
N VAL A 487 23.50 -21.17 -5.80
CA VAL A 487 22.78 -21.47 -4.56
C VAL A 487 21.55 -22.35 -4.85
N HIS A 488 20.82 -22.03 -5.91
CA HIS A 488 19.55 -22.68 -6.26
C HIS A 488 19.66 -23.85 -7.27
N LYS A 489 20.83 -24.14 -7.86
CA LYS A 489 21.06 -25.43 -8.54
C LYS A 489 21.11 -26.59 -7.54
N SER A 490 21.61 -26.32 -6.35
CA SER A 490 21.59 -27.25 -5.22
C SER A 490 20.22 -27.28 -4.53
N TRP A 491 19.29 -26.42 -4.95
CA TRP A 491 18.04 -26.11 -4.28
C TRP A 491 17.00 -25.64 -5.29
N PRO A 492 16.27 -26.58 -5.91
CA PRO A 492 15.35 -26.30 -7.00
C PRO A 492 14.45 -25.11 -6.67
N CYS A 493 14.27 -24.21 -7.63
CA CYS A 493 13.32 -23.10 -7.50
C CYS A 493 11.97 -23.70 -7.15
N PHE A 494 11.34 -23.22 -6.06
CA PHE A 494 10.04 -23.62 -5.54
C PHE A 494 9.13 -24.19 -6.64
N GLU A 495 9.19 -25.50 -6.81
CA GLU A 495 8.32 -26.21 -7.73
C GLU A 495 6.97 -26.26 -7.03
N ALA A 496 6.05 -25.37 -7.43
CA ALA A 496 4.69 -25.86 -7.58
C ALA A 496 4.82 -27.01 -8.58
N SER A 497 4.44 -28.20 -8.16
CA SER A 497 4.28 -29.39 -8.99
C SER A 497 3.24 -29.12 -10.08
N SER A 498 3.53 -28.22 -11.03
CA SER A 498 2.77 -28.07 -12.26
C SER A 498 3.15 -29.21 -13.22
N LYS A 499 3.10 -30.45 -12.73
CA LYS A 499 2.91 -31.61 -13.59
C LYS A 499 1.42 -31.62 -13.95
N ASN A 500 1.13 -31.07 -15.12
CA ASN A 500 -0.05 -31.34 -15.95
C ASN A 500 -1.43 -31.05 -15.33
N LEU A 501 -1.87 -29.79 -15.42
CA LEU A 501 -3.29 -29.42 -15.29
C LEU A 501 -3.87 -28.89 -16.62
N LEU A 502 -3.40 -29.47 -17.73
CA LEU A 502 -4.05 -29.40 -19.06
C LEU A 502 -4.22 -30.79 -19.70
N GLY A 503 -4.06 -31.86 -18.92
CA GLY A 503 -4.42 -33.21 -19.31
C GLY A 503 -5.40 -33.76 -18.31
N VAL A 504 -6.69 -33.64 -18.61
CA VAL A 504 -7.73 -34.45 -17.97
C VAL A 504 -7.39 -35.92 -18.28
N ASN A 505 -6.68 -36.57 -17.36
CA ASN A 505 -6.67 -38.01 -17.22
C ASN A 505 -7.45 -38.31 -15.92
N ASP A 506 -8.70 -38.69 -16.10
CA ASP A 506 -9.76 -38.97 -15.11
C ASP A 506 -9.45 -40.08 -14.09
N ASN A 507 -8.20 -40.47 -13.81
CA ASN A 507 -7.92 -41.71 -13.07
C ASN A 507 -6.95 -41.62 -11.87
N THR A 508 -6.72 -40.43 -11.32
CA THR A 508 -6.16 -40.31 -9.95
C THR A 508 -6.99 -39.33 -9.15
N ALA A 509 -8.21 -39.75 -8.81
CA ALA A 509 -8.99 -39.10 -7.77
C ALA A 509 -8.23 -39.28 -6.45
N CYS A 510 -7.50 -38.26 -6.01
CA CYS A 510 -7.09 -38.17 -4.61
C CYS A 510 -8.37 -38.07 -3.78
N SER A 511 -8.79 -39.17 -3.17
CA SER A 511 -9.89 -39.17 -2.21
C SER A 511 -9.44 -38.42 -0.96
N TYR A 512 -9.87 -37.18 -0.82
CA TYR A 512 -9.66 -36.41 0.40
C TYR A 512 -10.64 -36.92 1.47
N ASN A 513 -10.13 -37.26 2.64
CA ASN A 513 -10.98 -37.62 3.78
C ASN A 513 -11.57 -36.32 4.34
N ILE A 514 -12.74 -35.93 3.83
CA ILE A 514 -13.52 -34.79 4.32
C ILE A 514 -14.49 -35.31 5.39
N GLU A 515 -14.42 -34.72 6.58
CA GLU A 515 -15.22 -35.07 7.75
C GLU A 515 -15.96 -33.83 8.25
N GLY A 516 -17.16 -34.01 8.83
CA GLY A 516 -17.94 -32.93 9.44
C GLY A 516 -19.30 -32.68 8.79
N PRO A 517 -20.18 -31.89 9.44
CA PRO A 517 -21.49 -31.56 8.92
C PRO A 517 -21.37 -30.68 7.67
N ASP A 518 -22.05 -31.07 6.60
CA ASP A 518 -22.14 -30.26 5.38
C ASP A 518 -23.15 -29.14 5.58
N SER A 519 -22.71 -27.89 5.43
CA SER A 519 -23.55 -26.71 5.57
C SER A 519 -24.25 -26.32 4.26
N GLU A 520 -24.02 -27.04 3.16
CA GLU A 520 -24.45 -26.72 1.78
C GLU A 520 -23.93 -25.38 1.24
N ILE A 521 -23.00 -24.72 1.95
CA ILE A 521 -22.37 -23.46 1.54
C ILE A 521 -20.96 -23.78 1.06
N PHE A 522 -20.78 -23.75 -0.27
CA PHE A 522 -19.52 -24.01 -0.94
C PHE A 522 -18.89 -22.71 -1.44
N ALA A 523 -17.56 -22.70 -1.54
CA ALA A 523 -16.83 -21.57 -2.10
C ALA A 523 -16.75 -21.67 -3.63
N SER A 524 -17.05 -20.57 -4.33
CA SER A 524 -16.84 -20.43 -5.77
C SER A 524 -15.55 -19.65 -6.05
N SER A 525 -15.06 -19.72 -7.29
CA SER A 525 -13.89 -18.96 -7.72
C SER A 525 -14.13 -17.45 -7.54
N GLY A 526 -13.17 -16.74 -6.97
CA GLY A 526 -13.26 -15.31 -6.61
C GLY A 526 -13.79 -15.05 -5.20
N CYS A 527 -14.32 -16.06 -4.50
CA CYS A 527 -14.64 -15.94 -3.08
C CYS A 527 -13.38 -15.80 -2.23
N LEU A 528 -13.51 -15.05 -1.15
CA LEU A 528 -12.52 -15.03 -0.09
C LEU A 528 -12.88 -16.11 0.94
N VAL A 529 -12.04 -17.13 1.04
CA VAL A 529 -12.20 -18.24 1.99
C VAL A 529 -11.31 -18.02 3.19
N CYS A 530 -11.77 -18.42 4.38
CA CYS A 530 -10.97 -18.44 5.59
C CYS A 530 -10.92 -19.86 6.15
N VAL A 531 -9.70 -20.33 6.40
CA VAL A 531 -9.45 -21.68 6.90
C VAL A 531 -8.61 -21.65 8.16
N CYS A 532 -8.84 -22.62 9.04
CA CYS A 532 -7.88 -23.00 10.08
C CYS A 532 -7.07 -24.17 9.54
N TYR A 533 -5.74 -24.08 9.52
CA TYR A 533 -4.90 -25.19 9.08
C TYR A 533 -3.68 -25.44 9.95
N SER A 534 -3.17 -26.66 9.89
CA SER A 534 -1.95 -27.09 10.55
C SER A 534 -1.18 -28.05 9.63
N VAL A 535 0.13 -27.85 9.54
CA VAL A 535 1.06 -28.62 8.71
C VAL A 535 2.08 -29.29 9.62
N PHE A 536 2.25 -30.58 9.41
CA PHE A 536 3.13 -31.38 10.23
C PHE A 536 4.09 -32.22 9.39
N LEU A 537 5.32 -32.35 9.86
CA LEU A 537 6.26 -33.35 9.37
C LEU A 537 5.95 -34.67 10.07
N VAL A 538 5.58 -35.70 9.31
CA VAL A 538 5.19 -37.00 9.86
C VAL A 538 6.09 -38.13 9.37
N LYS A 539 6.38 -39.05 10.28
CA LYS A 539 6.99 -40.36 10.02
C LYS A 539 6.41 -41.36 11.01
N GLU A 540 6.18 -42.61 10.61
CA GLU A 540 5.58 -43.71 11.42
C GLU A 540 5.65 -43.53 12.96
N GLY A 541 4.61 -42.94 13.55
CA GLY A 541 4.45 -42.75 15.00
C GLY A 541 4.98 -41.43 15.59
N ASP A 542 5.78 -40.65 14.87
CA ASP A 542 6.31 -39.35 15.28
C ASP A 542 5.80 -38.22 14.37
N LYS A 543 5.56 -37.05 14.97
CA LYS A 543 4.95 -35.90 14.34
C LYS A 543 5.53 -34.61 14.93
N GLU A 544 5.98 -33.71 14.07
CA GLU A 544 6.47 -32.37 14.42
C GLU A 544 5.61 -31.32 13.72
N GLU A 545 5.13 -30.31 14.47
CA GLU A 545 4.36 -29.20 13.91
C GLU A 545 5.30 -28.19 13.25
N LEU A 546 5.07 -27.90 11.97
CA LEU A 546 5.87 -26.95 11.21
C LEU A 546 5.19 -25.59 11.09
N GLU A 547 3.87 -25.58 10.90
CA GLU A 547 3.11 -24.36 10.62
C GLU A 547 1.66 -24.55 11.08
N LYS A 548 1.11 -23.55 11.77
CA LYS A 548 -0.27 -23.56 12.25
C LYS A 548 -0.85 -22.16 12.19
N HIS A 549 -2.07 -22.04 11.67
CA HIS A 549 -2.85 -20.81 11.62
C HIS A 549 -4.30 -21.09 11.97
N GLU A 550 -4.83 -20.34 12.94
CA GLU A 550 -6.24 -20.45 13.37
C GLU A 550 -7.17 -19.77 12.37
N GLU A 551 -6.78 -18.63 11.81
CA GLU A 551 -7.52 -17.94 10.75
C GLU A 551 -6.58 -17.52 9.62
N PHE A 552 -6.77 -18.13 8.44
CA PHE A 552 -5.98 -17.83 7.26
C PHE A 552 -6.89 -17.59 6.05
N GLU A 553 -6.87 -16.37 5.52
CA GLU A 553 -7.72 -15.97 4.41
C GLU A 553 -7.00 -16.00 3.06
N PHE A 554 -7.64 -16.52 2.02
CA PHE A 554 -7.12 -16.44 0.65
C PHE A 554 -8.25 -16.37 -0.37
N GLU A 555 -7.95 -15.85 -1.56
CA GLU A 555 -8.91 -15.77 -2.66
C GLU A 555 -8.87 -17.10 -3.44
N LEU A 556 -10.01 -17.78 -3.54
CA LEU A 556 -10.13 -19.05 -4.24
C LEU A 556 -10.09 -18.83 -5.76
N GLY A 557 -9.35 -19.64 -6.50
CA GLY A 557 -9.13 -19.52 -7.95
C GLY A 557 -8.01 -18.55 -8.35
N SER A 558 -7.28 -17.99 -7.38
CA SER A 558 -6.19 -17.02 -7.63
C SER A 558 -4.78 -17.62 -7.54
N GLU A 559 -4.65 -18.92 -7.24
CA GLU A 559 -3.37 -19.58 -6.93
C GLU A 559 -2.65 -18.94 -5.72
N ALA A 560 -3.42 -18.44 -4.75
CA ALA A 560 -2.90 -17.80 -3.53
C ALA A 560 -2.38 -18.79 -2.48
N VAL A 561 -2.61 -20.09 -2.68
CA VAL A 561 -2.14 -21.18 -1.83
C VAL A 561 -1.62 -22.35 -2.67
N ILE A 562 -1.03 -23.35 -2.02
CA ILE A 562 -0.61 -24.58 -2.70
C ILE A 562 -1.81 -25.28 -3.38
N PRO A 563 -1.62 -25.88 -4.58
CA PRO A 563 -2.72 -26.43 -5.37
C PRO A 563 -3.59 -27.45 -4.63
N GLU A 564 -2.98 -28.30 -3.80
CA GLU A 564 -3.70 -29.35 -3.08
C GLU A 564 -4.59 -28.76 -1.97
N LEU A 565 -4.14 -27.70 -1.29
CA LEU A 565 -4.97 -27.00 -0.30
C LEU A 565 -6.15 -26.30 -0.98
N GLU A 566 -5.92 -25.68 -2.14
CA GLU A 566 -6.98 -25.02 -2.92
C GLU A 566 -8.04 -26.01 -3.40
N ALA A 567 -7.60 -27.15 -3.96
CA ALA A 567 -8.48 -28.20 -4.47
C ALA A 567 -9.32 -28.86 -3.36
N VAL A 568 -8.74 -29.03 -2.16
CA VAL A 568 -9.44 -29.56 -0.99
C VAL A 568 -10.49 -28.57 -0.51
N VAL A 569 -10.12 -27.30 -0.32
CA VAL A 569 -11.03 -26.26 0.19
C VAL A 569 -12.19 -25.99 -0.78
N ALA A 570 -11.95 -26.08 -2.09
CA ALA A 570 -13.00 -25.96 -3.10
C ALA A 570 -14.08 -27.06 -3.03
N GLN A 571 -13.81 -28.19 -2.38
CA GLN A 571 -14.73 -29.32 -2.20
C GLN A 571 -15.39 -29.35 -0.82
N MET A 572 -15.05 -28.41 0.08
CA MET A 572 -15.53 -28.38 1.46
C MET A 572 -16.69 -27.42 1.63
N GLY A 573 -17.69 -27.82 2.43
CA GLY A 573 -18.69 -26.93 3.03
C GLY A 573 -18.16 -26.27 4.30
N VAL A 574 -18.76 -25.14 4.70
CA VAL A 574 -18.37 -24.42 5.92
C VAL A 574 -18.55 -25.31 7.15
N GLY A 575 -17.50 -25.45 7.97
CA GLY A 575 -17.46 -26.30 9.16
C GLY A 575 -16.89 -27.71 8.92
N GLN A 576 -16.66 -28.11 7.66
CA GLN A 576 -15.98 -29.36 7.37
C GLN A 576 -14.47 -29.25 7.59
N SER A 577 -13.85 -30.40 7.87
CA SER A 577 -12.41 -30.56 8.01
C SER A 577 -11.89 -31.62 7.03
N ALA A 578 -10.67 -31.43 6.54
CA ALA A 578 -10.02 -32.37 5.65
C ALA A 578 -8.57 -32.64 6.08
N ARG A 579 -8.11 -33.87 5.85
CA ARG A 579 -6.73 -34.28 6.09
C ARG A 579 -6.14 -34.91 4.83
N PHE A 580 -4.95 -34.46 4.45
CA PHE A 580 -4.24 -34.97 3.28
C PHE A 580 -2.72 -34.95 3.50
N ARG A 581 -1.99 -35.72 2.68
CA ARG A 581 -0.53 -35.83 2.76
C ARG A 581 0.11 -35.45 1.45
N LEU A 582 1.25 -34.78 1.53
CA LEU A 582 2.07 -34.36 0.38
C LEU A 582 3.48 -34.93 0.52
N GLU A 583 4.13 -35.11 -0.63
CA GLU A 583 5.56 -35.37 -0.66
C GLU A 583 6.34 -34.20 -0.04
N LEU A 584 7.57 -34.46 0.41
CA LEU A 584 8.36 -33.43 1.06
C LEU A 584 8.74 -32.33 0.05
N PRO A 585 8.46 -31.05 0.35
CA PRO A 585 9.02 -29.95 -0.41
C PRO A 585 10.55 -29.88 -0.18
N PRO A 586 11.26 -29.03 -0.93
CA PRO A 586 12.65 -28.71 -0.63
C PRO A 586 12.85 -28.45 0.88
N HIS A 587 13.87 -29.06 1.47
CA HIS A 587 14.10 -29.08 2.93
C HIS A 587 14.09 -27.68 3.55
N GLU A 588 14.30 -26.66 2.76
CA GLU A 588 14.52 -25.33 3.23
C GLU A 588 13.24 -24.53 3.37
N LEU A 589 12.18 -24.92 2.67
CA LEU A 589 10.83 -24.52 3.05
C LEU A 589 10.48 -25.07 4.44
N ILE A 590 10.89 -26.31 4.72
CA ILE A 590 10.69 -26.96 6.03
C ILE A 590 11.48 -26.22 7.11
N PHE A 591 12.77 -25.93 6.88
CA PHE A 591 13.59 -25.18 7.84
C PHE A 591 13.23 -23.69 7.96
N ALA A 592 12.56 -23.09 6.98
CA ALA A 592 12.02 -21.72 7.06
C ALA A 592 10.68 -21.64 7.82
N ALA A 593 10.00 -22.77 8.01
CA ALA A 593 8.84 -22.92 8.86
C ALA A 593 9.20 -22.89 10.36
N ASN A 594 8.23 -23.14 11.25
CA ASN A 594 8.37 -22.92 12.69
C ASN A 594 8.80 -24.17 13.50
N GLY A 595 9.14 -25.28 12.85
CA GLY A 595 9.52 -26.53 13.55
C GLY A 595 10.87 -26.43 14.27
N ASP A 596 11.09 -27.29 15.28
CA ASP A 596 12.38 -27.41 15.95
C ASP A 596 13.44 -27.97 14.98
N PRO A 597 14.49 -27.20 14.63
CA PRO A 597 15.51 -27.64 13.68
C PRO A 597 16.15 -28.98 14.02
N ALA A 598 16.35 -29.28 15.32
CA ALA A 598 16.97 -30.53 15.76
C ALA A 598 16.05 -31.73 15.51
N ARG A 599 14.75 -31.59 15.84
CA ARG A 599 13.74 -32.62 15.56
C ARG A 599 13.52 -32.81 14.07
N VAL A 600 13.42 -31.71 13.32
CA VAL A 600 13.28 -31.74 11.85
C VAL A 600 14.46 -32.46 11.20
N LEU A 601 15.70 -32.13 11.58
CA LEU A 601 16.90 -32.83 11.08
C LEU A 601 16.87 -34.33 11.40
N SER A 602 16.50 -34.70 12.63
CA SER A 602 16.38 -36.10 13.04
C SER A 602 15.38 -36.87 12.19
N LEU A 603 14.19 -36.29 11.97
CA LEU A 603 13.15 -36.88 11.13
C LEU A 603 13.63 -37.02 9.67
N LEU A 604 14.13 -35.95 9.06
CA LEU A 604 14.59 -35.96 7.67
C LEU A 604 15.75 -36.94 7.42
N SER A 605 16.70 -37.04 8.36
CA SER A 605 17.87 -37.93 8.23
C SER A 605 17.49 -39.41 8.22
N SER A 606 16.34 -39.75 8.80
CA SER A 606 15.89 -41.13 8.94
C SER A 606 15.12 -41.65 7.72
N GLY A 607 14.81 -40.80 6.73
CA GLY A 607 14.10 -41.15 5.49
C GLY A 607 12.61 -41.46 5.67
N GLY A 608 11.82 -41.41 4.59
CA GLY A 608 10.39 -41.80 4.58
C GLY A 608 9.45 -40.80 5.25
N CYS A 609 9.82 -39.52 5.32
CA CYS A 609 8.94 -38.46 5.85
C CYS A 609 7.96 -37.96 4.78
N SER A 610 6.80 -37.46 5.20
CA SER A 610 5.85 -36.73 4.36
C SER A 610 5.31 -35.52 5.11
N LEU A 611 4.73 -34.55 4.41
CA LEU A 611 3.95 -33.50 5.06
C LEU A 611 2.50 -33.93 5.20
N GLU A 612 1.90 -33.65 6.35
CA GLU A 612 0.50 -33.88 6.61
C GLU A 612 -0.20 -32.57 6.93
N TYR A 613 -1.23 -32.27 6.14
CA TYR A 613 -2.06 -31.08 6.27
C TYR A 613 -3.38 -31.47 6.92
N THR A 614 -3.81 -30.66 7.88
CA THR A 614 -5.16 -30.70 8.46
C THR A 614 -5.75 -29.31 8.28
N THR A 615 -6.90 -29.19 7.62
CA THR A 615 -7.56 -27.90 7.33
C THR A 615 -9.04 -27.96 7.67
N THR A 616 -9.62 -26.85 8.08
CA THR A 616 -11.04 -26.68 8.39
C THR A 616 -11.54 -25.39 7.75
N LEU A 617 -12.65 -25.46 7.00
CA LEU A 617 -13.24 -24.28 6.38
C LEU A 617 -14.10 -23.52 7.40
N LEU A 618 -13.74 -22.28 7.72
CA LEU A 618 -14.39 -21.50 8.78
C LEU A 618 -15.46 -20.54 8.24
N ARG A 619 -15.14 -19.82 7.15
CA ARG A 619 -16.03 -18.85 6.52
C ARG A 619 -15.74 -18.72 5.03
N VAL A 620 -16.78 -18.43 4.26
CA VAL A 620 -16.71 -18.07 2.84
C VAL A 620 -17.36 -16.69 2.70
N THR A 621 -16.64 -15.76 2.08
CA THR A 621 -17.15 -14.42 1.76
C THR A 621 -17.24 -14.30 0.25
N GLU A 622 -18.43 -13.99 -0.25
CA GLU A 622 -18.64 -13.73 -1.67
C GLU A 622 -17.80 -12.53 -2.13
N PRO A 623 -17.30 -12.55 -3.38
CA PRO A 623 -16.57 -11.42 -3.93
C PRO A 623 -17.41 -10.16 -3.80
N MET A 624 -16.81 -9.09 -3.26
CA MET A 624 -17.42 -7.78 -3.36
C MET A 624 -17.34 -7.34 -4.82
N GLU A 625 -18.42 -7.57 -5.56
CA GLU A 625 -18.57 -6.93 -6.86
C GLU A 625 -18.58 -5.42 -6.64
N ASP A 626 -17.66 -4.71 -7.31
CA ASP A 626 -17.83 -3.28 -7.57
C ASP A 626 -19.13 -3.19 -8.36
N ARG A 627 -20.26 -3.02 -7.67
CA ARG A 627 -21.59 -2.88 -8.26
C ARG A 627 -21.50 -1.74 -9.27
N MET A 628 -21.27 -2.10 -10.53
CA MET A 628 -21.45 -1.20 -11.63
C MET A 628 -22.93 -0.85 -11.59
N GLU A 629 -23.27 0.39 -11.28
CA GLU A 629 -24.59 0.93 -11.53
C GLU A 629 -24.82 0.93 -13.05
N LYS A 630 -25.02 -0.25 -13.61
CA LYS A 630 -25.38 -0.42 -15.00
C LYS A 630 -26.73 0.25 -15.14
N ALA A 631 -26.84 1.25 -16.00
CA ALA A 631 -28.10 1.95 -16.22
C ALA A 631 -29.11 0.95 -16.81
N GLN A 632 -29.94 0.37 -15.96
CA GLN A 632 -31.00 -0.57 -16.36
C GLN A 632 -32.11 0.13 -17.17
N PHE A 633 -32.15 1.47 -17.14
CA PHE A 633 -33.12 2.29 -17.85
C PHE A 633 -32.42 3.31 -18.74
N SER A 634 -32.91 3.48 -19.97
CA SER A 634 -32.48 4.53 -20.89
C SER A 634 -33.70 5.33 -21.38
N PRO A 635 -33.83 6.62 -21.02
CA PRO A 635 -32.98 7.38 -20.09
C PRO A 635 -33.06 6.87 -18.64
N SER A 636 -32.14 7.29 -17.76
CA SER A 636 -32.12 6.84 -16.36
C SER A 636 -33.39 7.22 -15.59
N LEU A 637 -33.79 6.44 -14.56
CA LEU A 637 -35.01 6.69 -13.79
C LEU A 637 -35.09 8.10 -13.22
N SER A 638 -33.99 8.61 -12.66
CA SER A 638 -33.92 9.99 -12.17
C SER A 638 -34.28 11.01 -13.25
N LYS A 639 -33.77 10.84 -14.49
CA LYS A 639 -34.13 11.70 -15.62
C LYS A 639 -35.59 11.53 -16.06
N GLN A 640 -36.11 10.30 -16.05
CA GLN A 640 -37.52 10.04 -16.36
C GLN A 640 -38.45 10.73 -15.36
N ARG A 641 -38.13 10.71 -14.05
CA ARG A 641 -38.90 11.41 -13.01
C ARG A 641 -38.89 12.92 -13.21
N VAL A 642 -37.71 13.50 -13.48
CA VAL A 642 -37.59 14.93 -13.79
C VAL A 642 -38.42 15.28 -15.01
N GLN A 643 -38.35 14.48 -16.08
CA GLN A 643 -39.13 14.69 -17.30
C GLN A 643 -40.64 14.64 -17.01
N TYR A 644 -41.11 13.64 -16.26
CA TYR A 644 -42.50 13.53 -15.84
C TYR A 644 -42.98 14.77 -15.09
N ALA A 645 -42.20 15.24 -14.12
CA ALA A 645 -42.53 16.45 -13.36
C ALA A 645 -42.56 17.70 -14.27
N VAL A 646 -41.57 17.86 -15.15
CA VAL A 646 -41.51 18.97 -16.12
C VAL A 646 -42.75 19.02 -17.02
N ASP A 647 -43.20 17.87 -17.52
CA ASP A 647 -44.37 17.81 -18.40
C ASP A 647 -45.66 18.20 -17.66
N ARG A 648 -45.85 17.71 -16.42
CA ARG A 648 -46.98 18.11 -15.57
C ARG A 648 -46.95 19.59 -15.18
N ILE A 649 -45.76 20.14 -14.93
CA ILE A 649 -45.59 21.56 -14.62
C ILE A 649 -46.02 22.43 -15.81
N LYS A 650 -45.61 22.07 -17.03
CA LYS A 650 -45.99 22.80 -18.26
C LYS A 650 -47.49 22.79 -18.51
N GLU A 651 -48.17 21.67 -18.24
CA GLU A 651 -49.62 21.55 -18.40
C GLU A 651 -50.40 22.49 -17.45
N SER A 652 -49.84 22.82 -16.29
CA SER A 652 -50.55 23.51 -15.20
C SER A 652 -50.58 25.04 -15.27
N SER A 653 -49.82 25.66 -16.19
CA SER A 653 -49.69 27.13 -16.33
C SER A 653 -49.43 27.90 -15.01
N ALA A 654 -48.67 27.28 -14.09
CA ALA A 654 -48.34 27.84 -12.78
C ALA A 654 -47.31 28.96 -12.83
N THR A 655 -47.28 29.80 -11.80
CA THR A 655 -46.31 30.91 -11.65
C THR A 655 -45.32 30.69 -10.51
N PHE A 656 -45.70 29.93 -9.48
CA PHE A 656 -44.89 29.71 -8.28
C PHE A 656 -44.69 28.22 -7.97
N LEU A 657 -43.44 27.74 -8.07
CA LEU A 657 -43.02 26.36 -7.78
C LEU A 657 -42.16 26.28 -6.52
N VAL A 658 -42.41 25.26 -5.70
CA VAL A 658 -41.55 24.85 -4.58
C VAL A 658 -41.11 23.40 -4.78
N ASP A 659 -39.80 23.15 -4.75
CA ASP A 659 -39.20 21.82 -4.83
C ASP A 659 -38.67 21.41 -3.45
N PHE A 660 -39.40 20.52 -2.78
CA PHE A 660 -39.09 19.97 -1.47
C PHE A 660 -38.10 18.81 -1.62
N GLY A 661 -36.92 18.94 -1.02
CA GLY A 661 -35.79 18.03 -1.23
C GLY A 661 -35.14 18.20 -2.60
N CYS A 662 -34.85 19.45 -2.99
CA CYS A 662 -34.36 19.75 -4.34
C CYS A 662 -32.96 19.18 -4.66
N GLY A 663 -32.22 18.71 -3.65
CA GLY A 663 -30.90 18.12 -3.79
C GLY A 663 -29.92 19.06 -4.48
N SER A 664 -29.25 18.57 -5.53
CA SER A 664 -28.36 19.39 -6.36
C SER A 664 -29.10 20.26 -7.39
N GLY A 665 -30.43 20.36 -7.30
CA GLY A 665 -31.27 21.23 -8.13
C GLY A 665 -31.54 20.70 -9.53
N SER A 666 -31.52 19.39 -9.77
CA SER A 666 -31.65 18.83 -11.13
C SER A 666 -33.00 19.14 -11.80
N LEU A 667 -34.09 19.15 -11.03
CA LEU A 667 -35.41 19.54 -11.54
C LEU A 667 -35.42 21.03 -11.89
N LEU A 668 -35.00 21.87 -10.94
CA LEU A 668 -34.93 23.33 -11.13
C LEU A 668 -34.05 23.70 -12.33
N ASP A 669 -32.88 23.07 -12.47
CA ASP A 669 -31.96 23.24 -13.58
C ASP A 669 -32.57 22.82 -14.91
N SER A 670 -33.29 21.68 -14.95
CA SER A 670 -33.95 21.19 -16.16
C SER A 670 -35.11 22.09 -16.58
N LEU A 671 -35.87 22.65 -15.63
CA LEU A 671 -36.97 23.58 -15.92
C LEU A 671 -36.50 24.84 -16.65
N LEU A 672 -35.26 25.28 -16.42
CA LEU A 672 -34.67 26.42 -17.13
C LEU A 672 -34.41 26.15 -18.62
N ASP A 673 -34.36 24.88 -19.04
CA ASP A 673 -34.14 24.51 -20.43
C ASP A 673 -35.44 24.51 -21.27
N TYR A 674 -36.60 24.68 -20.63
CA TYR A 674 -37.89 24.65 -21.29
C TYR A 674 -38.66 25.97 -21.11
N PRO A 675 -39.50 26.36 -22.11
CA PRO A 675 -40.41 27.48 -21.93
C PRO A 675 -41.49 27.09 -20.91
N THR A 676 -41.60 27.85 -19.83
CA THR A 676 -42.60 27.67 -18.77
C THR A 676 -43.20 29.02 -18.36
N SER A 677 -44.39 28.99 -17.75
CA SER A 677 -45.05 30.18 -17.16
C SER A 677 -44.53 30.56 -15.78
N LEU A 678 -43.52 29.84 -15.27
CA LEU A 678 -43.00 30.03 -13.92
C LEU A 678 -42.31 31.39 -13.79
N GLU A 679 -42.67 32.13 -12.75
CA GLU A 679 -42.06 33.41 -12.37
C GLU A 679 -41.18 33.27 -11.12
N ARG A 680 -41.52 32.35 -10.23
CA ARG A 680 -40.81 32.12 -8.96
C ARG A 680 -40.54 30.63 -8.76
N ILE A 681 -39.28 30.29 -8.53
CA ILE A 681 -38.85 28.92 -8.17
C ILE A 681 -38.15 28.93 -6.81
N VAL A 682 -38.50 27.97 -5.95
CA VAL A 682 -37.89 27.80 -4.64
C VAL A 682 -37.43 26.35 -4.48
N GLY A 683 -36.18 26.15 -4.07
CA GLY A 683 -35.67 24.84 -3.65
C GLY A 683 -35.44 24.80 -2.14
N VAL A 684 -35.88 23.72 -1.49
CA VAL A 684 -35.70 23.49 -0.05
C VAL A 684 -34.94 22.17 0.12
N ASP A 685 -33.86 22.17 0.90
CA ASP A 685 -33.13 20.94 1.24
C ASP A 685 -32.36 21.11 2.56
N ILE A 686 -32.11 20.04 3.30
CA ILE A 686 -31.26 20.06 4.51
C ILE A 686 -29.76 19.95 4.18
N SER A 687 -29.43 19.52 2.96
CA SER A 687 -28.07 19.26 2.51
C SER A 687 -27.44 20.53 1.94
N THR A 688 -26.75 21.28 2.79
CA THR A 688 -25.97 22.47 2.40
C THR A 688 -24.98 22.20 1.25
N LYS A 689 -24.40 20.98 1.17
CA LYS A 689 -23.53 20.56 0.06
C LYS A 689 -24.29 20.42 -1.27
N ALA A 690 -25.54 19.97 -1.23
CA ALA A 690 -26.37 19.83 -2.41
C ALA A 690 -26.88 21.21 -2.87
N LEU A 691 -27.36 22.04 -1.93
CA LEU A 691 -27.76 23.43 -2.20
C LEU A 691 -26.63 24.28 -2.80
N ALA A 692 -25.39 24.10 -2.34
CA ALA A 692 -24.23 24.78 -2.94
C ALA A 692 -24.02 24.39 -4.42
N ARG A 693 -24.27 23.12 -4.78
CA ARG A 693 -24.22 22.66 -6.18
C ARG A 693 -25.38 23.20 -6.99
N ALA A 694 -26.59 23.19 -6.41
CA ALA A 694 -27.79 23.76 -7.03
C ALA A 694 -27.60 25.25 -7.37
N ALA A 695 -27.14 26.04 -6.39
CA ALA A 695 -26.87 27.47 -6.57
C ALA A 695 -25.89 27.73 -7.73
N LYS A 696 -24.83 26.93 -7.81
CA LYS A 696 -23.83 27.04 -8.89
C LYS A 696 -24.42 26.72 -10.26
N SER A 697 -25.23 25.67 -10.37
CA SER A 697 -25.90 25.29 -11.63
C SER A 697 -26.89 26.37 -12.08
N LEU A 698 -27.79 26.76 -11.16
CA LEU A 698 -28.83 27.76 -11.42
C LEU A 698 -28.23 29.13 -11.77
N HIS A 699 -27.22 29.59 -11.03
CA HIS A 699 -26.56 30.85 -11.32
C HIS A 699 -25.95 30.85 -12.73
N THR A 700 -25.30 29.74 -13.13
CA THR A 700 -24.71 29.60 -14.46
C THR A 700 -25.76 29.74 -15.56
N LYS A 701 -26.94 29.10 -15.41
CA LYS A 701 -28.02 29.18 -16.40
C LYS A 701 -28.76 30.52 -16.38
N LEU A 702 -29.01 31.09 -15.21
CA LEU A 702 -29.75 32.34 -15.05
C LEU A 702 -28.94 33.59 -15.39
N SER A 703 -27.60 33.52 -15.31
CA SER A 703 -26.71 34.68 -15.58
C SER A 703 -26.07 34.67 -16.97
N ASN A 704 -25.99 33.51 -17.64
CA ASN A 704 -25.49 33.43 -19.01
C ASN A 704 -26.57 33.84 -20.02
N ASN A 705 -26.57 35.12 -20.44
CA ASN A 705 -27.38 35.66 -21.54
C ASN A 705 -27.04 35.08 -22.95
N THR A 706 -26.24 34.01 -23.02
CA THR A 706 -25.72 33.42 -24.27
C THR A 706 -26.50 32.23 -24.80
N VAL A 707 -27.51 31.72 -24.08
CA VAL A 707 -28.49 30.79 -24.66
C VAL A 707 -29.68 31.62 -25.18
N PRO A 708 -30.08 31.49 -26.46
CA PRO A 708 -31.17 32.28 -27.02
C PRO A 708 -32.52 31.69 -26.56
N VAL A 709 -32.84 31.84 -25.28
CA VAL A 709 -34.17 31.54 -24.76
C VAL A 709 -34.67 32.80 -24.07
N LYS A 710 -35.25 33.69 -24.88
CA LYS A 710 -36.07 34.84 -24.46
C LYS A 710 -37.34 34.44 -23.67
N SER A 711 -37.40 33.23 -23.06
CA SER A 711 -38.63 32.64 -22.54
C SER A 711 -38.54 32.08 -21.11
N SER A 712 -37.51 32.38 -20.34
CA SER A 712 -37.57 32.19 -18.88
C SER A 712 -38.27 33.42 -18.28
N HIS A 713 -39.55 33.29 -17.93
CA HIS A 713 -40.31 34.29 -17.17
C HIS A 713 -39.89 34.36 -15.69
N ILE A 714 -38.87 33.61 -15.28
CA ILE A 714 -38.42 33.53 -13.90
C ILE A 714 -37.82 34.87 -13.47
N LYS A 715 -38.52 35.51 -12.53
CA LYS A 715 -38.14 36.78 -11.89
C LYS A 715 -37.36 36.55 -10.60
N SER A 716 -37.56 35.40 -9.93
CA SER A 716 -36.90 35.09 -8.66
C SER A 716 -36.62 33.58 -8.52
N ALA A 717 -35.43 33.26 -8.01
CA ALA A 717 -35.02 31.92 -7.64
C ALA A 717 -34.41 31.94 -6.22
N LEU A 718 -34.89 31.08 -5.33
CA LEU A 718 -34.50 31.05 -3.93
C LEU A 718 -34.13 29.63 -3.51
N LEU A 719 -32.99 29.46 -2.82
CA LEU A 719 -32.60 28.20 -2.19
C LEU A 719 -32.55 28.36 -0.68
N LEU A 720 -33.27 27.47 0.00
CA LEU A 720 -33.48 27.50 1.45
C LEU A 720 -32.92 26.23 2.08
N ASP A 721 -32.17 26.40 3.17
CA ASP A 721 -31.74 25.33 4.07
C ASP A 721 -32.79 25.16 5.18
N GLY A 722 -33.53 24.05 5.11
CA GLY A 722 -34.68 23.78 5.97
C GLY A 722 -35.20 22.35 5.81
N SER A 723 -35.87 21.86 6.86
CA SER A 723 -36.50 20.53 6.85
C SER A 723 -37.87 20.58 6.19
N ILE A 724 -38.21 19.56 5.40
CA ILE A 724 -39.56 19.44 4.83
C ILE A 724 -40.64 19.22 5.91
N THR A 725 -40.25 18.81 7.12
CA THR A 725 -41.16 18.60 8.26
C THR A 725 -41.43 19.85 9.09
N THR A 726 -40.90 21.00 8.68
CA THR A 726 -41.11 22.31 9.33
C THR A 726 -41.88 23.25 8.41
N PHE A 727 -42.52 24.28 8.97
CA PHE A 727 -43.29 25.25 8.18
C PHE A 727 -42.52 26.56 8.03
N ASP A 728 -42.46 27.08 6.80
CA ASP A 728 -41.91 28.40 6.47
C ASP A 728 -42.94 29.21 5.69
N SER A 729 -43.31 30.38 6.22
CA SER A 729 -44.32 31.25 5.63
C SER A 729 -43.97 31.76 4.21
N ARG A 730 -42.70 31.75 3.80
CA ARG A 730 -42.26 32.24 2.47
C ARG A 730 -42.55 31.27 1.33
N VAL A 731 -42.82 30.00 1.65
CA VAL A 731 -43.19 28.96 0.67
C VAL A 731 -44.70 28.65 0.67
N TYR A 732 -45.47 29.33 1.52
CA TYR A 732 -46.93 29.27 1.56
C TYR A 732 -47.58 29.68 0.22
N GLY A 733 -48.67 29.00 -0.14
CA GLY A 733 -49.52 29.38 -1.27
C GLY A 733 -48.89 29.13 -2.63
N CYS A 734 -47.97 28.16 -2.73
CA CYS A 734 -47.38 27.78 -4.00
C CYS A 734 -48.41 27.21 -4.98
N ASP A 735 -48.21 27.43 -6.27
CA ASP A 735 -49.07 26.83 -7.29
C ASP A 735 -48.74 25.33 -7.43
N ILE A 736 -47.44 25.00 -7.43
CA ILE A 736 -46.95 23.63 -7.54
C ILE A 736 -45.96 23.33 -6.40
N GLY A 737 -46.15 22.19 -5.74
CA GLY A 737 -45.14 21.52 -4.95
C GLY A 737 -44.59 20.30 -5.67
N THR A 738 -43.27 20.08 -5.65
CA THR A 738 -42.64 18.83 -6.06
C THR A 738 -41.89 18.21 -4.89
N CYS A 739 -41.97 16.89 -4.75
CA CYS A 739 -41.24 16.11 -3.74
C CYS A 739 -40.84 14.79 -4.38
N LEU A 740 -39.69 14.77 -5.04
CA LEU A 740 -39.27 13.67 -5.89
C LEU A 740 -38.24 12.77 -5.19
N GLU A 741 -38.70 11.64 -4.64
CA GLU A 741 -37.84 10.63 -3.98
C GLU A 741 -37.11 11.21 -2.76
N VAL A 742 -37.93 11.66 -1.81
CA VAL A 742 -37.49 12.34 -0.57
C VAL A 742 -38.15 11.72 0.66
N ILE A 743 -39.43 11.36 0.57
CA ILE A 743 -40.17 10.85 1.74
C ILE A 743 -39.59 9.56 2.30
N GLU A 744 -38.97 8.73 1.47
CA GLU A 744 -38.30 7.48 1.87
C GLU A 744 -37.00 7.71 2.67
N HIS A 745 -36.45 8.92 2.66
CA HIS A 745 -35.24 9.28 3.42
C HIS A 745 -35.54 9.73 4.85
N VAL A 746 -36.82 9.93 5.19
CA VAL A 746 -37.29 10.23 6.55
C VAL A 746 -38.04 9.03 7.13
N SER A 747 -38.32 9.03 8.44
CA SER A 747 -39.16 7.97 9.03
C SER A 747 -40.59 8.01 8.47
N GLU A 748 -41.34 6.90 8.52
CA GLU A 748 -42.73 6.86 8.05
C GLU A 748 -43.64 7.87 8.78
N ASP A 749 -43.36 8.11 10.06
CA ASP A 749 -44.04 9.13 10.88
C ASP A 749 -43.76 10.53 10.33
N GLU A 750 -42.50 10.85 10.03
CA GLU A 750 -42.10 12.13 9.45
C GLU A 750 -42.65 12.32 8.03
N ALA A 751 -42.71 11.27 7.21
CA ALA A 751 -43.35 11.31 5.91
C ALA A 751 -44.84 11.68 6.04
N THR A 752 -45.52 11.14 7.06
CA THR A 752 -46.91 11.48 7.38
C THR A 752 -47.05 12.91 7.91
N VAL A 753 -46.12 13.39 8.75
CA VAL A 753 -46.07 14.79 9.19
C VAL A 753 -45.93 15.72 7.99
N PHE A 754 -44.98 15.45 7.09
CA PHE A 754 -44.79 16.19 5.84
C PHE A 754 -46.06 16.16 4.99
N GLY A 755 -46.63 14.98 4.74
CA GLY A 755 -47.84 14.83 3.92
C GLY A 755 -49.03 15.62 4.45
N ASN A 756 -49.23 15.67 5.77
CA ASN A 756 -50.24 16.54 6.37
C ASN A 756 -49.89 18.01 6.19
N MET A 757 -48.67 18.41 6.57
CA MET A 757 -48.22 19.80 6.52
C MET A 757 -48.27 20.40 5.11
N VAL A 758 -47.85 19.65 4.09
CA VAL A 758 -47.84 20.13 2.71
C VAL A 758 -49.23 20.38 2.18
N LEU A 759 -50.21 19.53 2.52
CA LEU A 759 -51.58 19.70 2.05
C LEU A 759 -52.41 20.65 2.92
N SER A 760 -52.14 20.77 4.22
CA SER A 760 -52.89 21.63 5.14
C SER A 760 -52.32 23.03 5.33
N SER A 761 -51.00 23.18 5.23
CA SER A 761 -50.30 24.41 5.58
C SER A 761 -49.67 25.05 4.35
N PHE A 762 -48.93 24.30 3.52
CA PHE A 762 -48.37 24.86 2.27
C PHE A 762 -49.42 25.01 1.16
N CYS A 763 -50.46 24.17 1.19
CA CYS A 763 -51.68 24.25 0.36
C CYS A 763 -51.45 24.41 -1.15
N PRO A 764 -50.57 23.61 -1.80
CA PRO A 764 -50.30 23.73 -3.23
C PRO A 764 -51.57 23.47 -4.07
N LYS A 765 -51.72 24.10 -5.24
CA LYS A 765 -52.80 23.74 -6.18
C LYS A 765 -52.56 22.36 -6.79
N LEU A 766 -51.30 22.03 -7.03
CA LEU A 766 -50.80 20.76 -7.56
C LEU A 766 -49.60 20.27 -6.74
N LEU A 767 -49.63 19.04 -6.23
CA LEU A 767 -48.46 18.41 -5.60
C LEU A 767 -48.07 17.16 -6.39
N ILE A 768 -46.81 17.07 -6.81
CA ILE A 768 -46.24 15.89 -7.46
C ILE A 768 -45.28 15.22 -6.49
N LEU A 769 -45.60 14.01 -6.06
CA LEU A 769 -44.81 13.25 -5.12
C LEU A 769 -44.36 11.94 -5.76
N SER A 770 -43.09 11.59 -5.64
CA SER A 770 -42.58 10.27 -6.09
C SER A 770 -41.87 9.51 -4.98
N THR A 771 -41.94 8.19 -5.04
CA THR A 771 -41.19 7.28 -4.16
C THR A 771 -40.91 5.95 -4.88
N PRO A 772 -39.85 5.21 -4.53
CA PRO A 772 -39.56 3.91 -5.13
C PRO A 772 -40.71 2.89 -4.97
N ASN A 773 -40.89 2.04 -5.99
CA ASN A 773 -41.75 0.85 -5.86
C ASN A 773 -40.95 -0.33 -5.29
N TYR A 774 -41.26 -0.75 -4.06
CA TYR A 774 -40.62 -1.90 -3.43
C TYR A 774 -40.79 -3.19 -4.25
N GLU A 775 -41.95 -3.37 -4.88
CA GLU A 775 -42.26 -4.57 -5.68
C GLU A 775 -41.35 -4.72 -6.91
N TYR A 776 -40.81 -3.60 -7.41
CA TYR A 776 -39.93 -3.58 -8.57
C TYR A 776 -38.48 -3.96 -8.21
N ASN A 777 -38.10 -3.97 -6.92
CA ASN A 777 -36.73 -4.25 -6.49
C ASN A 777 -36.23 -5.64 -6.86
N VAL A 778 -37.14 -6.61 -6.93
CA VAL A 778 -36.83 -7.98 -7.37
C VAL A 778 -36.18 -7.96 -8.76
N ILE A 779 -36.67 -7.11 -9.66
CA ILE A 779 -36.15 -6.97 -11.03
C ILE A 779 -34.79 -6.26 -11.03
N LEU A 780 -34.64 -5.20 -10.24
CA LEU A 780 -33.39 -4.44 -10.21
C LEU A 780 -32.22 -5.23 -9.62
N GLN A 781 -32.52 -6.17 -8.72
CA GLN A 781 -31.53 -6.94 -7.97
C GLN A 781 -31.13 -8.26 -8.64
N ASN A 782 -31.86 -8.72 -9.66
CA ASN A 782 -31.56 -9.96 -10.41
C ASN A 782 -31.42 -9.72 -11.92
N PRO A 783 -30.38 -9.01 -12.39
CA PRO A 783 -30.11 -8.89 -13.81
C PRO A 783 -29.27 -10.09 -14.30
N GLU A 784 -29.91 -11.23 -14.58
CA GLU A 784 -29.34 -12.31 -15.41
C GLU A 784 -27.99 -12.94 -14.97
N GLU A 785 -27.91 -13.55 -13.78
CA GLU A 785 -26.91 -14.60 -13.54
C GLU A 785 -27.60 -15.89 -13.09
N ASP A 786 -27.33 -16.94 -13.88
CA ASP A 786 -27.64 -18.37 -13.72
C ASP A 786 -29.06 -18.75 -13.31
N GLY A 787 -29.84 -19.21 -14.31
CA GLY A 787 -30.87 -20.26 -14.38
C GLY A 787 -31.61 -20.83 -13.15
N GLU A 788 -31.48 -20.26 -11.95
CA GLU A 788 -32.15 -20.69 -10.73
C GLU A 788 -33.52 -20.05 -10.64
N ALA A 789 -34.51 -20.88 -10.29
CA ALA A 789 -35.89 -20.47 -10.16
C ALA A 789 -36.01 -19.32 -9.14
N ILE A 790 -36.79 -18.30 -9.53
CA ILE A 790 -37.25 -17.20 -8.68
C ILE A 790 -37.69 -17.79 -7.33
N ASN A 791 -37.00 -17.43 -6.25
CA ASN A 791 -37.37 -17.83 -4.90
C ASN A 791 -38.13 -16.65 -4.25
N PRO A 792 -39.48 -16.59 -4.35
CA PRO A 792 -40.28 -15.40 -4.00
C PRO A 792 -40.35 -15.10 -2.49
N THR A 793 -39.63 -15.85 -1.66
CA THR A 793 -39.67 -15.77 -0.18
C THR A 793 -38.50 -15.03 0.46
N LYS A 794 -37.49 -14.58 -0.30
CA LYS A 794 -36.36 -13.82 0.25
C LYS A 794 -36.68 -12.31 0.24
N PRO A 795 -36.59 -11.57 1.38
CA PRO A 795 -36.85 -10.14 1.40
C PRO A 795 -35.82 -9.38 0.55
N CYS A 796 -36.29 -8.57 -0.40
CA CYS A 796 -35.43 -7.72 -1.22
C CYS A 796 -34.82 -6.59 -0.38
N LYS A 797 -33.54 -6.28 -0.63
CA LYS A 797 -32.85 -5.14 -0.01
C LYS A 797 -33.49 -3.83 -0.51
N PHE A 798 -33.39 -2.74 0.25
CA PHE A 798 -33.72 -1.42 -0.28
C PHE A 798 -32.71 -1.00 -1.36
N ARG A 799 -33.14 -0.14 -2.29
CA ARG A 799 -32.32 0.38 -3.40
C ARG A 799 -31.15 1.21 -2.92
N ASN A 800 -31.32 1.89 -1.79
CA ASN A 800 -30.32 2.74 -1.16
C ASN A 800 -30.22 2.41 0.33
N LEU A 801 -29.00 2.44 0.87
CA LEU A 801 -28.73 2.22 2.29
C LEU A 801 -29.28 3.35 3.18
N ASP A 802 -29.55 4.53 2.62
CA ASP A 802 -30.08 5.66 3.36
C ASP A 802 -31.62 5.65 3.52
N HIS A 803 -32.33 4.87 2.70
CA HIS A 803 -33.79 4.75 2.77
C HIS A 803 -34.23 4.16 4.12
N LYS A 804 -35.24 4.75 4.74
CA LYS A 804 -35.86 4.28 5.99
C LYS A 804 -36.99 3.28 5.72
N PHE A 805 -37.67 3.44 4.58
CA PHE A 805 -38.72 2.54 4.10
C PHE A 805 -38.76 2.57 2.57
N GLU A 806 -39.38 1.55 1.97
CA GLU A 806 -39.78 1.56 0.56
C GLU A 806 -41.16 0.93 0.46
N TRP A 807 -42.13 1.66 -0.09
CA TRP A 807 -43.52 1.22 -0.12
C TRP A 807 -43.85 0.40 -1.37
N THR A 808 -44.73 -0.58 -1.18
CA THR A 808 -45.47 -1.27 -2.24
C THR A 808 -46.49 -0.33 -2.91
N ARG A 809 -47.05 -0.73 -4.05
CA ARG A 809 -48.12 0.05 -4.72
C ARG A 809 -49.30 0.29 -3.80
N LYS A 810 -49.73 -0.78 -3.14
CA LYS A 810 -50.86 -0.74 -2.20
C LYS A 810 -50.60 0.17 -0.99
N GLN A 811 -49.40 0.12 -0.40
CA GLN A 811 -49.05 0.98 0.74
C GLN A 811 -49.05 2.45 0.35
N PHE A 812 -48.42 2.77 -0.78
CA PHE A 812 -48.35 4.13 -1.29
C PHE A 812 -49.75 4.68 -1.67
N GLU A 813 -50.55 3.89 -2.37
CA GLU A 813 -51.92 4.26 -2.74
C GLU A 813 -52.82 4.50 -1.52
N ALA A 814 -52.72 3.65 -0.49
CA ALA A 814 -53.48 3.80 0.74
C ALA A 814 -53.11 5.11 1.46
N TRP A 815 -51.82 5.33 1.70
CA TRP A 815 -51.31 6.53 2.37
C TRP A 815 -51.71 7.82 1.63
N ALA A 816 -51.49 7.86 0.31
CA ALA A 816 -51.81 9.03 -0.51
C ALA A 816 -53.33 9.28 -0.60
N SER A 817 -54.14 8.22 -0.72
CA SER A 817 -55.60 8.35 -0.78
C SER A 817 -56.20 8.83 0.54
N GLU A 818 -55.67 8.39 1.67
CA GLU A 818 -56.09 8.87 2.99
C GLU A 818 -55.75 10.35 3.20
N LEU A 819 -54.54 10.76 2.83
CA LEU A 819 -54.14 12.17 2.85
C LEU A 819 -55.01 13.04 1.95
N ALA A 820 -55.28 12.59 0.72
CA ALA A 820 -56.09 13.33 -0.23
C ALA A 820 -57.52 13.55 0.30
N LYS A 821 -58.15 12.50 0.84
CA LYS A 821 -59.49 12.57 1.47
C LYS A 821 -59.51 13.51 2.68
N LYS A 822 -58.48 13.47 3.52
CA LYS A 822 -58.39 14.29 4.74
C LYS A 822 -58.31 15.78 4.45
N HIS A 823 -57.63 16.17 3.36
CA HIS A 823 -57.31 17.56 3.06
C HIS A 823 -58.06 18.13 1.84
N ASN A 824 -59.10 17.47 1.34
CA ASN A 824 -59.89 17.89 0.17
C ASN A 824 -59.08 18.03 -1.13
N TYR A 825 -58.22 17.05 -1.39
CA TYR A 825 -57.51 16.87 -2.66
C TYR A 825 -58.06 15.65 -3.41
N SER A 826 -58.02 15.69 -4.74
CA SER A 826 -58.04 14.48 -5.56
C SER A 826 -56.61 13.98 -5.76
N VAL A 827 -56.43 12.67 -5.97
CA VAL A 827 -55.12 12.06 -6.22
C VAL A 827 -55.18 11.16 -7.46
N GLU A 828 -54.19 11.31 -8.34
CA GLU A 828 -53.97 10.48 -9.54
C GLU A 828 -52.65 9.71 -9.38
N PHE A 829 -52.68 8.41 -9.62
CA PHE A 829 -51.50 7.53 -9.50
C PHE A 829 -50.91 7.25 -10.88
N SER A 830 -49.58 7.26 -10.95
CA SER A 830 -48.81 7.06 -12.18
C SER A 830 -47.38 6.64 -11.80
N GLY A 831 -46.46 6.55 -12.76
CA GLY A 831 -45.07 6.28 -12.45
C GLY A 831 -44.15 6.31 -13.66
N VAL A 832 -42.88 5.99 -13.46
CA VAL A 832 -41.86 5.89 -14.51
C VAL A 832 -41.01 4.62 -14.35
N GLY A 833 -40.28 4.24 -15.41
CA GLY A 833 -39.46 3.04 -15.39
C GLY A 833 -40.22 1.72 -15.56
N GLY A 834 -41.37 1.76 -16.23
CA GLY A 834 -42.22 0.59 -16.46
C GLY A 834 -43.40 0.94 -17.36
N THR A 835 -44.36 0.02 -17.48
CA THR A 835 -45.58 0.22 -18.27
C THR A 835 -46.79 -0.06 -17.40
N GLU A 836 -47.81 0.79 -17.53
CA GLU A 836 -49.07 0.61 -16.81
C GLU A 836 -49.74 -0.72 -17.17
N GLY A 837 -50.31 -1.42 -16.19
CA GLY A 837 -50.99 -2.70 -16.38
C GLY A 837 -50.08 -3.91 -16.60
N VAL A 838 -48.76 -3.74 -16.61
CA VAL A 838 -47.79 -4.85 -16.70
C VAL A 838 -47.13 -5.03 -15.35
N GLU A 839 -47.19 -6.24 -14.78
CA GLU A 839 -46.50 -6.56 -13.52
C GLU A 839 -44.98 -6.40 -13.66
N PRO A 840 -44.27 -5.80 -12.67
CA PRO A 840 -44.72 -5.37 -11.34
C PRO A 840 -45.15 -3.88 -11.26
N GLY A 841 -45.49 -3.27 -12.40
CA GLY A 841 -45.86 -1.86 -12.53
C GLY A 841 -44.67 -0.95 -12.80
N PHE A 842 -44.74 0.30 -12.33
CA PHE A 842 -43.67 1.28 -12.50
C PHE A 842 -42.54 1.07 -11.48
N ALA A 843 -41.30 1.38 -11.88
CA ALA A 843 -40.14 1.31 -10.99
C ALA A 843 -40.14 2.45 -9.96
N SER A 844 -40.56 3.66 -10.34
CA SER A 844 -40.84 4.77 -9.41
C SER A 844 -42.32 5.09 -9.48
N GLN A 845 -42.97 5.15 -8.32
CA GLN A 845 -44.40 5.45 -8.22
C GLN A 845 -44.57 6.96 -8.03
N ILE A 846 -45.64 7.53 -8.59
CA ILE A 846 -45.92 8.96 -8.55
C ILE A 846 -47.38 9.20 -8.20
N ALA A 847 -47.63 10.01 -7.18
CA ALA A 847 -48.96 10.52 -6.83
C ALA A 847 -49.04 12.02 -7.17
N VAL A 848 -50.08 12.41 -7.90
CA VAL A 848 -50.37 13.79 -8.27
C VAL A 848 -51.63 14.24 -7.55
N PHE A 849 -51.48 15.13 -6.58
CA PHE A 849 -52.60 15.70 -5.83
C PHE A 849 -53.08 16.99 -6.49
N ARG A 850 -54.40 17.13 -6.67
CA ARG A 850 -55.03 18.36 -7.19
C ARG A 850 -56.04 18.87 -6.18
N ARG A 851 -55.94 20.16 -5.85
CA ARG A 851 -56.81 20.78 -4.86
C ARG A 851 -58.24 20.89 -5.40
N ALA A 852 -59.24 20.39 -4.67
CA ALA A 852 -60.63 20.34 -5.14
C ALA A 852 -61.46 21.60 -4.84
N CYS A 853 -61.09 22.38 -3.82
CA CYS A 853 -61.78 23.61 -3.38
C CYS A 853 -60.76 24.65 -2.87
N GLU A 854 -61.14 25.94 -2.79
CA GLU A 854 -60.32 26.96 -2.12
C GLU A 854 -60.46 26.87 -0.59
N PHE A 855 -59.34 26.95 0.14
CA PHE A 855 -59.31 26.90 1.61
C PHE A 855 -59.60 28.29 2.21
N PRO A 856 -60.19 28.39 3.42
CA PRO A 856 -60.33 29.65 4.15
C PRO A 856 -58.97 30.24 4.57
N GLU A 857 -58.88 31.57 4.61
CA GLU A 857 -57.76 32.35 5.12
C GLU A 857 -57.68 32.22 6.66
N ASP A 858 -56.81 31.34 7.16
CA ASP A 858 -56.02 31.50 8.40
C ASP A 858 -55.42 30.13 8.82
N VAL A 859 -54.12 29.94 8.57
CA VAL A 859 -53.36 28.80 9.08
C VAL A 859 -52.47 29.30 10.22
N ASP A 860 -52.92 29.13 11.46
CA ASP A 860 -52.15 29.50 12.67
C ASP A 860 -51.15 28.39 13.01
N MET A 861 -49.98 28.40 12.34
CA MET A 861 -48.86 27.49 12.57
C MET A 861 -47.61 28.27 12.98
N ALA A 862 -46.82 27.69 13.88
CA ALA A 862 -45.55 28.29 14.30
C ALA A 862 -44.57 28.37 13.12
N ASP A 863 -44.29 29.59 12.67
CA ASP A 863 -43.36 29.88 11.57
C ASP A 863 -41.92 29.59 12.01
N VAL A 864 -41.25 28.65 11.35
CA VAL A 864 -39.84 28.29 11.58
C VAL A 864 -39.05 28.69 10.34
N PRO A 865 -38.48 29.91 10.28
CA PRO A 865 -37.89 30.42 9.06
C PRO A 865 -36.63 29.64 8.68
N TYR A 866 -36.60 29.13 7.45
CA TYR A 866 -35.44 28.49 6.84
C TYR A 866 -34.28 29.46 6.64
N ASN A 867 -33.07 28.93 6.56
CA ASN A 867 -31.90 29.76 6.27
C ASN A 867 -31.82 30.01 4.76
N VAL A 868 -31.68 31.28 4.35
CA VAL A 868 -31.48 31.61 2.93
C VAL A 868 -30.04 31.26 2.55
N VAL A 869 -29.88 30.28 1.66
CA VAL A 869 -28.56 29.86 1.15
C VAL A 869 -28.17 30.65 -0.08
N TRP A 870 -29.12 30.91 -0.97
CA TRP A 870 -28.90 31.67 -2.20
C TRP A 870 -30.19 32.34 -2.64
N ASP A 871 -30.13 33.64 -2.97
CA ASP A 871 -31.26 34.43 -3.46
C ASP A 871 -30.84 35.11 -4.78
N TRP A 872 -31.61 34.87 -5.83
CA TRP A 872 -31.44 35.49 -7.13
C TRP A 872 -32.73 36.20 -7.55
N LYS A 873 -32.56 37.42 -8.06
CA LYS A 873 -33.64 38.26 -8.58
C LYS A 873 -33.21 38.81 -9.93
N SER A 874 -34.12 38.77 -10.91
CA SER A 874 -33.90 39.37 -12.22
C SER A 874 -33.73 40.89 -12.07
N THR A 875 -32.72 41.45 -12.74
CA THR A 875 -32.43 42.89 -12.72
C THR A 875 -33.31 43.70 -13.69
N ASN A 876 -34.11 43.03 -14.53
CA ASN A 876 -35.10 43.67 -15.40
C ASN A 876 -36.49 43.52 -14.74
N MET A 877 -36.86 44.49 -13.89
CA MET A 877 -38.26 44.71 -13.49
C MET A 877 -38.98 45.57 -14.51
#